data_AF-A0A7X9G1M6-F1
#
_entry.id   AF-A0A7X9G1M6-F1
#
_cell.length_a   1.000
_cell.length_b   1.000
_cell.length_c   1.000
_cell.angle_alpha   90.00
_cell.angle_beta   90.00
_cell.angle_gamma   90.00
#
_symmetry.space_group_name_H-M   'P 1'
#
loop_
_entity.id
_entity.type
_entity.pdbx_description
1 polymer ?
#
loop_
_entity_poly.entity_id
_entity_poly.type
_entity_poly.pdbx_seq_one_letter_code
_entity_poly.pdbx_strand_id
1 'polypeptide(L)'
;MILECIATSLADALAIESSGGDRVELVSCLEHGGFTPSDGLVRAVLDAVSIPVAVMLRPEQDSFHYSESLLSVMRRDALRFQELGVRRVVTGILDEDGIADVTTLSRVLEGTDFDVTFHRAIDESSDVAASLERINKYPRITHILTSLGQGCVDENLDCLPWYLEHARPRLILGSGITHGNVEHIQQSLPSKEIDLHVGTALRFGVASNPVDAQSLREFVKIVKNLNLHDEVHIENESSAQEVTIDRTLRVFKDAGFGLFIHFGLYSLLGGEYRGKVTPFLAEWIRLSLDIPDNEYHQLAASFNPTTFNADHICNFARTWGMKYICLTAKHHDGFALFDSSADSFNSVALSPSGRDFVREMSEACARHDLLFCVYYSQAQDWDHPGGLRAYQEAPPAPLFTQYLEEKCIPQLRELLTQYGPLAMIWLDTPMSITPAQCRQVKDLIRSLQPSCLISGRIGCDLGDYITTGDNMLLQSSQKKLWELPATLNSSWGYKRSDQNWRTAQDVIRQLTKVRSRGGNLLLNIGPKGTGAIPKPSLDVLNETGEFLRMYSDAFYGTSACPDYPYEQEDFYLTGKCRRVYIHLRRLPSNNKLRLYHVENKPTFAKELSTGFELEIATMRDLEGHACWNLDLTAAESVLSRSLSRWGSVVIEVGIEEDTLQLSNF
;
A
#
# COMPACT_ATOMS: atom_id res chain seq x y z
N MET A 1 -15.16 -15.36 -20.02
CA MET A 1 -14.34 -14.24 -19.55
C MET A 1 -12.91 -14.61 -19.82
N ILE A 2 -12.29 -13.89 -20.75
CA ILE A 2 -10.87 -13.98 -21.08
C ILE A 2 -10.14 -12.89 -20.30
N LEU A 3 -8.96 -13.22 -19.78
CA LEU A 3 -8.01 -12.25 -19.27
C LEU A 3 -6.99 -11.89 -20.36
N GLU A 4 -7.13 -10.70 -20.93
CA GLU A 4 -6.18 -10.11 -21.88
C GLU A 4 -5.13 -9.28 -21.13
N CYS A 5 -3.86 -9.48 -21.46
CA CYS A 5 -2.74 -8.84 -20.79
C CYS A 5 -1.82 -8.14 -21.79
N ILE A 6 -1.34 -6.95 -21.43
CA ILE A 6 -0.47 -6.16 -22.32
C ILE A 6 0.98 -6.64 -22.22
N ALA A 7 1.58 -6.98 -23.35
CA ALA A 7 3.01 -7.22 -23.51
C ALA A 7 3.69 -6.05 -24.24
N THR A 8 4.88 -5.65 -23.79
CA THR A 8 5.76 -4.70 -24.49
C THR A 8 7.04 -5.35 -24.98
N SER A 9 7.25 -6.63 -24.66
CA SER A 9 8.42 -7.41 -25.02
C SER A 9 8.08 -8.89 -25.21
N LEU A 10 9.00 -9.65 -25.82
CA LEU A 10 8.89 -11.11 -25.91
C LEU A 10 8.84 -11.77 -24.52
N ALA A 11 9.63 -11.25 -23.59
CA ALA A 11 9.66 -11.75 -22.22
C ALA A 11 8.30 -11.59 -21.53
N ASP A 12 7.62 -10.46 -21.74
CA ASP A 12 6.27 -10.26 -21.23
C ASP A 12 5.28 -11.25 -21.82
N ALA A 13 5.31 -11.46 -23.14
CA ALA A 13 4.38 -12.39 -23.78
C ALA A 13 4.54 -13.83 -23.25
N LEU A 14 5.77 -14.29 -23.08
CA LEU A 14 6.08 -15.59 -22.47
C LEU A 14 5.65 -15.66 -20.99
N ALA A 15 5.87 -14.58 -20.24
CA ALA A 15 5.43 -14.48 -18.85
C ALA A 15 3.90 -14.53 -18.75
N ILE A 16 3.18 -13.90 -19.69
CA ILE A 16 1.73 -13.91 -19.74
C ILE A 16 1.19 -15.32 -19.94
N GLU A 17 1.69 -16.02 -20.96
CA GLU A 17 1.26 -17.38 -21.27
C GLU A 17 1.57 -18.35 -20.13
N SER A 18 2.82 -18.36 -19.65
CA SER A 18 3.25 -19.27 -18.58
C SER A 18 2.54 -19.03 -17.24
N SER A 19 1.96 -17.84 -17.05
CA SER A 19 1.25 -17.46 -15.83
C SER A 19 -0.27 -17.58 -15.93
N GLY A 20 -0.79 -18.10 -17.06
CA GLY A 20 -2.20 -18.41 -17.24
C GLY A 20 -3.07 -17.28 -17.78
N GLY A 21 -2.46 -16.23 -18.35
CA GLY A 21 -3.18 -15.25 -19.17
C GLY A 21 -3.75 -15.90 -20.43
N ASP A 22 -4.91 -15.42 -20.88
CA ASP A 22 -5.66 -16.08 -21.96
C ASP A 22 -5.40 -15.45 -23.33
N ARG A 23 -4.95 -14.19 -23.38
CA ARG A 23 -4.66 -13.45 -24.62
C ARG A 23 -3.61 -12.36 -24.38
N VAL A 24 -2.73 -12.14 -25.35
CA VAL A 24 -1.77 -11.02 -25.32
C VAL A 24 -2.30 -9.87 -26.17
N GLU A 25 -2.24 -8.65 -25.64
CA GLU A 25 -2.20 -7.44 -26.45
C GLU A 25 -0.74 -6.96 -26.56
N LEU A 26 -0.21 -6.88 -27.78
CA LEU A 26 1.19 -6.50 -28.02
C LEU A 26 1.29 -5.03 -28.47
N VAL A 27 2.06 -4.25 -27.72
CA VAL A 27 2.29 -2.81 -27.97
C VAL A 27 3.78 -2.46 -27.86
N SER A 28 4.23 -1.34 -28.43
CA SER A 28 5.60 -0.82 -28.19
C SER A 28 5.69 0.15 -27.01
N CYS A 29 4.66 0.97 -26.77
CA CYS A 29 4.68 2.02 -25.76
C CYS A 29 3.39 2.06 -24.94
N LEU A 30 3.39 1.41 -23.77
CA LEU A 30 2.22 1.35 -22.90
C LEU A 30 1.90 2.71 -22.22
N GLU A 31 2.90 3.55 -21.96
CA GLU A 31 2.74 4.87 -21.30
C GLU A 31 1.75 5.79 -22.02
N HIS A 32 1.65 5.64 -23.34
CA HIS A 32 0.78 6.42 -24.22
C HIS A 32 -0.46 5.62 -24.69
N GLY A 33 -0.82 4.56 -23.96
CA GLY A 33 -1.96 3.70 -24.31
C GLY A 33 -1.70 2.74 -25.48
N GLY A 34 -0.44 2.51 -25.83
CA GLY A 34 -0.02 1.56 -26.86
C GLY A 34 0.16 2.17 -28.25
N PHE A 35 1.30 1.86 -28.87
CA PHE A 35 1.61 2.13 -30.28
C PHE A 35 1.95 0.84 -31.02
N THR A 36 1.97 0.91 -32.35
CA THR A 36 2.34 -0.18 -33.24
C THR A 36 3.73 -0.73 -32.87
N PRO A 37 3.85 -2.03 -32.53
CA PRO A 37 5.14 -2.68 -32.28
C PRO A 37 5.92 -2.96 -33.58
N SER A 38 7.22 -3.15 -33.47
CA SER A 38 8.06 -3.48 -34.63
C SER A 38 7.77 -4.89 -35.16
N ASP A 39 7.94 -5.08 -36.48
CA ASP A 39 7.82 -6.39 -37.15
C ASP A 39 8.59 -7.51 -36.44
N GLY A 40 9.81 -7.21 -36.00
CA GLY A 40 10.68 -8.19 -35.33
C GLY A 40 10.09 -8.64 -34.00
N LEU A 41 9.51 -7.73 -33.22
CA LEU A 41 8.84 -8.06 -31.96
C LEU A 41 7.55 -8.84 -32.21
N VAL A 42 6.73 -8.41 -33.18
CA VAL A 42 5.50 -9.11 -33.56
C VAL A 42 5.80 -10.54 -33.96
N ARG A 43 6.80 -10.74 -34.83
CA ARG A 43 7.17 -12.08 -35.30
C ARG A 43 7.69 -12.94 -34.16
N ALA A 44 8.58 -12.40 -33.33
CA ALA A 44 9.14 -13.12 -32.19
C ALA A 44 8.07 -13.59 -31.21
N VAL A 45 7.06 -12.76 -30.93
CA VAL A 45 5.95 -13.13 -30.05
C VAL A 45 5.05 -14.18 -30.68
N LEU A 46 4.62 -13.99 -31.93
CA LEU A 46 3.76 -14.96 -32.64
C LEU A 46 4.41 -16.34 -32.77
N ASP A 47 5.74 -16.40 -32.93
CA ASP A 47 6.46 -17.66 -33.04
C ASP A 47 6.67 -18.34 -31.66
N ALA A 48 6.57 -17.60 -30.55
CA ALA A 48 6.94 -18.06 -29.22
C ALA A 48 5.77 -18.44 -28.30
N VAL A 49 4.61 -17.80 -28.44
CA VAL A 49 3.43 -18.10 -27.61
C VAL A 49 2.34 -18.82 -28.40
N SER A 50 1.60 -19.69 -27.72
CA SER A 50 0.46 -20.44 -28.28
C SER A 50 -0.89 -19.76 -28.00
N ILE A 51 -0.98 -18.89 -26.99
CA ILE A 51 -2.18 -18.09 -26.72
C ILE A 51 -2.41 -17.03 -27.82
N PRO A 52 -3.67 -16.63 -28.09
CA PRO A 52 -3.96 -15.61 -29.09
C PRO A 52 -3.24 -14.28 -28.83
N VAL A 53 -2.82 -13.61 -29.91
CA VAL A 53 -2.14 -12.31 -29.87
C VAL A 53 -2.93 -11.29 -30.68
N ALA A 54 -3.31 -10.19 -30.02
CA ALA A 54 -3.86 -8.98 -30.62
C ALA A 54 -2.75 -7.95 -30.74
N VAL A 55 -2.54 -7.36 -31.92
CA VAL A 55 -1.43 -6.44 -32.16
C VAL A 55 -1.94 -5.01 -32.34
N MET A 56 -1.36 -4.06 -31.61
CA MET A 56 -1.70 -2.65 -31.76
C MET A 56 -1.38 -2.14 -33.16
N LEU A 57 -2.34 -1.48 -33.79
CA LEU A 57 -2.23 -0.80 -35.06
C LEU A 57 -2.59 0.67 -34.84
N ARG A 58 -1.63 1.43 -34.29
CA ARG A 58 -1.77 2.85 -33.95
C ARG A 58 -0.40 3.52 -34.04
N PRO A 59 -0.23 4.53 -34.90
CA PRO A 59 1.04 5.26 -35.01
C PRO A 59 1.32 6.05 -33.72
N GLU A 60 2.56 6.52 -33.54
CA GLU A 60 3.03 7.28 -32.38
C GLU A 60 2.33 8.66 -32.25
N GLN A 61 1.06 8.68 -31.85
CA GLN A 61 0.26 9.88 -31.66
C GLN A 61 -0.80 9.68 -30.56
N ASP A 62 -0.90 10.66 -29.66
CA ASP A 62 -1.83 10.69 -28.52
C ASP A 62 -3.29 11.08 -28.90
N SER A 63 -3.73 10.79 -30.14
CA SER A 63 -5.11 11.03 -30.58
C SER A 63 -5.66 9.89 -31.43
N PHE A 64 -6.98 9.91 -31.65
CA PHE A 64 -7.72 8.99 -32.52
C PHE A 64 -8.14 9.60 -33.87
N HIS A 65 -7.63 10.81 -34.16
CA HIS A 65 -7.80 11.48 -35.45
C HIS A 65 -6.48 11.44 -36.22
N TYR A 66 -6.51 10.87 -37.42
CA TYR A 66 -5.31 10.61 -38.22
C TYR A 66 -5.35 11.40 -39.51
N SER A 67 -4.23 12.04 -39.84
CA SER A 67 -4.03 12.62 -41.17
C SER A 67 -3.90 11.52 -42.23
N GLU A 68 -4.15 11.85 -43.50
CA GLU A 68 -3.99 10.88 -44.61
C GLU A 68 -2.56 10.30 -44.69
N SER A 69 -1.53 11.02 -44.26
CA SER A 69 -0.17 10.48 -44.19
C SER A 69 -0.02 9.39 -43.13
N LEU A 70 -0.66 9.56 -41.96
CA LEU A 70 -0.66 8.56 -40.89
C LEU A 70 -1.55 7.36 -41.23
N LEU A 71 -2.71 7.59 -41.85
CA LEU A 71 -3.57 6.50 -42.36
C LEU A 71 -2.82 5.64 -43.39
N SER A 72 -1.98 6.24 -44.23
CA SER A 72 -1.09 5.53 -45.16
C SER A 72 0.00 4.71 -44.46
N VAL A 73 0.51 5.16 -43.30
CA VAL A 73 1.41 4.36 -42.45
C VAL A 73 0.66 3.17 -41.87
N MET A 74 -0.50 3.41 -41.22
CA MET A 74 -1.34 2.35 -40.65
C MET A 74 -1.71 1.28 -41.69
N ARG A 75 -2.06 1.68 -42.93
CA ARG A 75 -2.36 0.72 -43.99
C ARG A 75 -1.17 -0.16 -44.35
N ARG A 76 0.04 0.39 -44.38
CA ARG A 76 1.26 -0.37 -44.65
C ARG A 76 1.56 -1.36 -43.51
N ASP A 77 1.43 -0.91 -42.27
CA ASP A 77 1.60 -1.76 -41.09
C ASP A 77 0.54 -2.88 -41.07
N ALA A 78 -0.71 -2.58 -41.43
CA ALA A 78 -1.78 -3.57 -41.53
C ALA A 78 -1.46 -4.66 -42.57
N LEU A 79 -1.05 -4.28 -43.78
CA LEU A 79 -0.64 -5.26 -44.79
C LEU A 79 0.56 -6.08 -44.32
N ARG A 80 1.50 -5.45 -43.62
CA ARG A 80 2.66 -6.15 -43.07
C ARG A 80 2.28 -7.14 -41.98
N PHE A 81 1.37 -6.78 -41.08
CA PHE A 81 0.82 -7.68 -40.07
C PHE A 81 0.09 -8.87 -40.69
N GLN A 82 -0.54 -8.70 -41.86
CA GLN A 82 -1.20 -9.78 -42.59
C GLN A 82 -0.17 -10.80 -43.08
N GLU A 83 0.96 -10.32 -43.60
CA GLU A 83 2.08 -11.17 -44.02
C GLU A 83 2.73 -11.90 -42.84
N LEU A 84 2.80 -11.26 -41.66
CA LEU A 84 3.35 -11.86 -40.45
C LEU A 84 2.44 -12.92 -39.82
N GLY A 85 1.16 -12.96 -40.19
CA GLY A 85 0.17 -13.91 -39.70
C GLY A 85 -0.64 -13.42 -38.50
N VAL A 86 -0.69 -12.10 -38.26
CA VAL A 86 -1.56 -11.50 -37.23
C VAL A 86 -3.02 -11.83 -37.56
N ARG A 87 -3.80 -12.21 -36.55
CA ARG A 87 -5.24 -12.52 -36.71
C ARG A 87 -6.16 -11.40 -36.20
N ARG A 88 -5.66 -10.60 -35.26
CA ARG A 88 -6.41 -9.54 -34.60
C ARG A 88 -5.57 -8.30 -34.47
N VAL A 89 -6.15 -7.16 -34.84
CA VAL A 89 -5.55 -5.84 -34.62
C VAL A 89 -6.36 -5.05 -33.60
N VAL A 90 -5.65 -4.22 -32.84
CA VAL A 90 -6.21 -3.30 -31.86
C VAL A 90 -6.07 -1.89 -32.41
N THR A 91 -7.18 -1.20 -32.69
CA THR A 91 -7.15 0.15 -33.26
C THR A 91 -8.51 0.85 -33.10
N GLY A 92 -8.53 2.17 -33.13
CA GLY A 92 -9.76 2.97 -33.09
C GLY A 92 -9.56 4.27 -33.86
N ILE A 93 -10.54 4.68 -34.66
CA ILE A 93 -10.48 5.88 -35.50
C ILE A 93 -11.76 6.69 -35.28
N LEU A 94 -11.62 7.99 -35.03
CA LEU A 94 -12.72 8.95 -34.95
C LEU A 94 -12.70 9.90 -36.15
N ASP A 95 -13.88 10.27 -36.65
CA ASP A 95 -14.05 11.32 -37.66
C ASP A 95 -13.89 12.73 -37.05
N GLU A 96 -14.01 13.77 -37.87
CA GLU A 96 -13.87 15.16 -37.40
C GLU A 96 -14.90 15.57 -36.34
N ASP A 97 -16.04 14.86 -36.26
CA ASP A 97 -17.08 15.09 -35.27
C ASP A 97 -16.85 14.32 -33.96
N GLY A 98 -15.80 13.48 -33.88
CA GLY A 98 -15.51 12.65 -32.71
C GLY A 98 -16.32 11.36 -32.64
N ILE A 99 -16.86 10.88 -33.77
CA ILE A 99 -17.66 9.66 -33.88
C ILE A 99 -16.85 8.57 -34.58
N ALA A 100 -17.04 7.31 -34.23
CA ALA A 100 -16.31 6.18 -34.82
C ALA A 100 -16.35 6.19 -36.36
N ASP A 101 -15.18 6.24 -37.00
CA ASP A 101 -15.02 6.24 -38.45
C ASP A 101 -14.66 4.85 -38.99
N VAL A 102 -15.69 4.02 -39.08
CA VAL A 102 -15.57 2.66 -39.63
C VAL A 102 -15.28 2.64 -41.13
N THR A 103 -15.53 3.74 -41.85
CA THR A 103 -15.24 3.84 -43.30
C THR A 103 -13.75 3.98 -43.53
N THR A 104 -13.10 4.89 -42.79
CA THR A 104 -11.65 5.05 -42.81
C THR A 104 -10.95 3.81 -42.25
N LEU A 105 -11.47 3.21 -41.19
CA LEU A 105 -10.97 1.92 -40.69
C LEU A 105 -11.00 0.84 -41.78
N SER A 106 -12.10 0.73 -42.53
CA SER A 106 -12.22 -0.20 -43.66
C SER A 106 -11.16 0.05 -44.74
N ARG A 107 -10.89 1.33 -45.07
CA ARG A 107 -9.81 1.71 -46.01
C ARG A 107 -8.42 1.32 -45.51
N VAL A 108 -8.14 1.50 -44.22
CA VAL A 108 -6.86 1.12 -43.59
C VAL A 108 -6.64 -0.39 -43.62
N LEU A 109 -7.71 -1.17 -43.43
CA LEU A 109 -7.66 -2.64 -43.38
C LEU A 109 -7.95 -3.32 -44.73
N GLU A 110 -7.97 -2.56 -45.83
CA GLU A 110 -8.20 -3.11 -47.17
C GLU A 110 -7.05 -4.05 -47.56
N GLY A 111 -7.39 -5.29 -47.92
CA GLY A 111 -6.42 -6.34 -48.26
C GLY A 111 -6.00 -7.22 -47.07
N THR A 112 -6.62 -7.05 -45.90
CA THR A 112 -6.41 -7.89 -44.71
C THR A 112 -7.70 -8.57 -44.27
N ASP A 113 -7.60 -9.62 -43.44
CA ASP A 113 -8.74 -10.39 -42.93
C ASP A 113 -8.86 -10.39 -41.40
N PHE A 114 -8.16 -9.47 -40.72
CA PHE A 114 -8.18 -9.35 -39.26
C PHE A 114 -9.56 -9.16 -38.64
N ASP A 115 -9.72 -9.76 -37.46
CA ASP A 115 -10.62 -9.27 -36.43
C ASP A 115 -10.10 -7.94 -35.85
N VAL A 116 -11.00 -7.07 -35.43
CA VAL A 116 -10.67 -5.78 -34.82
C VAL A 116 -11.20 -5.71 -33.39
N THR A 117 -10.33 -5.28 -32.48
CA THR A 117 -10.69 -4.71 -31.19
C THR A 117 -10.72 -3.19 -31.35
N PHE A 118 -11.90 -2.57 -31.25
CA PHE A 118 -12.03 -1.11 -31.30
C PHE A 118 -11.52 -0.52 -29.98
N HIS A 119 -10.35 0.10 -30.03
CA HIS A 119 -9.56 0.44 -28.84
C HIS A 119 -9.79 1.86 -28.38
N ARG A 120 -10.35 2.04 -27.17
CA ARG A 120 -10.47 3.26 -26.32
C ARG A 120 -10.95 4.57 -26.95
N ALA A 121 -10.91 4.72 -28.27
CA ALA A 121 -11.49 5.82 -29.03
C ALA A 121 -12.99 5.97 -28.74
N ILE A 122 -13.67 4.88 -28.37
CA ILE A 122 -15.06 4.93 -27.91
C ILE A 122 -15.22 5.73 -26.61
N ASP A 123 -14.23 5.70 -25.71
CA ASP A 123 -14.23 6.44 -24.45
C ASP A 123 -13.98 7.96 -24.66
N GLU A 124 -13.35 8.31 -25.79
CA GLU A 124 -13.14 9.69 -26.24
C GLU A 124 -14.20 10.17 -27.25
N SER A 125 -15.20 9.35 -27.56
CA SER A 125 -16.22 9.72 -28.51
C SER A 125 -17.12 10.84 -27.98
N SER A 126 -17.39 11.82 -28.83
CA SER A 126 -18.34 12.90 -28.54
C SER A 126 -19.78 12.41 -28.42
N ASP A 127 -20.12 11.32 -29.10
CA ASP A 127 -21.42 10.63 -29.06
C ASP A 127 -21.22 9.11 -29.14
N VAL A 128 -21.20 8.48 -27.96
CA VAL A 128 -21.02 7.03 -27.82
C VAL A 128 -22.13 6.25 -28.52
N ALA A 129 -23.38 6.73 -28.49
CA ALA A 129 -24.51 6.03 -29.11
C ALA A 129 -24.36 6.00 -30.64
N ALA A 130 -24.05 7.13 -31.25
CA ALA A 130 -23.76 7.22 -32.68
C ALA A 130 -22.54 6.37 -33.07
N SER A 131 -21.50 6.35 -32.25
CA SER A 131 -20.31 5.51 -32.45
C SER A 131 -20.65 4.03 -32.41
N LEU A 132 -21.42 3.57 -31.41
CA LEU A 132 -21.87 2.19 -31.32
C LEU A 132 -22.74 1.78 -32.50
N GLU A 133 -23.63 2.65 -33.00
CA GLU A 133 -24.40 2.35 -34.21
C GLU A 133 -23.53 2.07 -35.44
N ARG A 134 -22.43 2.82 -35.61
CA ARG A 134 -21.49 2.62 -36.71
C ARG A 134 -20.64 1.37 -36.50
N ILE A 135 -20.11 1.20 -35.29
CA ILE A 135 -19.31 0.03 -34.90
C ILE A 135 -20.11 -1.28 -35.11
N ASN A 136 -21.37 -1.31 -34.65
CA ASN A 136 -22.25 -2.49 -34.76
C ASN A 136 -22.52 -2.92 -36.22
N LYS A 137 -22.43 -1.99 -37.17
CA LYS A 137 -22.64 -2.28 -38.60
C LYS A 137 -21.37 -2.79 -39.29
N TYR A 138 -20.20 -2.69 -38.65
CA TYR A 138 -18.94 -3.09 -39.24
C TYR A 138 -18.51 -4.48 -38.75
N PRO A 139 -18.62 -5.53 -39.59
CA PRO A 139 -18.57 -6.92 -39.15
C PRO A 139 -17.20 -7.38 -38.63
N ARG A 140 -16.12 -6.67 -38.98
CA ARG A 140 -14.76 -7.01 -38.52
C ARG A 140 -14.47 -6.50 -37.12
N ILE A 141 -15.22 -5.52 -36.58
CA ILE A 141 -15.11 -5.17 -35.16
C ILE A 141 -15.85 -6.23 -34.35
N THR A 142 -15.06 -7.11 -33.75
CA THR A 142 -15.59 -8.21 -32.93
C THR A 142 -15.54 -7.88 -31.45
N HIS A 143 -14.68 -6.95 -31.04
CA HIS A 143 -14.53 -6.54 -29.65
C HIS A 143 -14.43 -5.02 -29.51
N ILE A 144 -14.83 -4.49 -28.36
CA ILE A 144 -14.64 -3.08 -27.97
C ILE A 144 -13.88 -3.08 -26.64
N LEU A 145 -12.71 -2.43 -26.61
CA LEU A 145 -11.97 -2.17 -25.37
C LEU A 145 -12.33 -0.78 -24.85
N THR A 146 -12.90 -0.72 -23.65
CA THR A 146 -13.51 0.49 -23.09
C THR A 146 -13.39 0.55 -21.56
N SER A 147 -13.32 1.77 -21.03
CA SER A 147 -13.56 2.09 -19.61
C SER A 147 -15.01 2.51 -19.34
N LEU A 148 -15.92 2.24 -20.26
CA LEU A 148 -17.34 2.62 -20.24
C LEU A 148 -17.56 4.16 -20.25
N GLY A 149 -16.58 4.91 -20.74
CA GLY A 149 -16.55 6.38 -20.70
C GLY A 149 -15.16 6.92 -20.35
N GLN A 150 -15.04 8.24 -20.24
CA GLN A 150 -13.81 8.90 -19.81
C GLN A 150 -13.43 8.50 -18.37
N GLY A 151 -12.13 8.37 -18.09
CA GLY A 151 -11.64 7.99 -16.77
C GLY A 151 -11.33 6.49 -16.63
N CYS A 152 -11.60 5.93 -15.45
CA CYS A 152 -11.33 4.52 -15.14
C CYS A 152 -12.61 3.68 -15.14
N VAL A 153 -12.49 2.39 -15.46
CA VAL A 153 -13.67 1.50 -15.53
C VAL A 153 -14.46 1.41 -14.22
N ASP A 154 -13.76 1.47 -13.08
CA ASP A 154 -14.35 1.38 -11.75
C ASP A 154 -15.33 2.53 -11.45
N GLU A 155 -15.05 3.72 -12.01
CA GLU A 155 -15.88 4.92 -11.86
C GLU A 155 -17.13 4.88 -12.76
N ASN A 156 -17.10 4.05 -13.81
CA ASN A 156 -18.09 4.02 -14.88
C ASN A 156 -18.88 2.69 -14.94
N LEU A 157 -18.76 1.80 -13.94
CA LEU A 157 -19.43 0.50 -13.94
C LEU A 157 -20.97 0.63 -14.07
N ASP A 158 -21.57 1.72 -13.58
CA ASP A 158 -23.00 1.98 -13.71
C ASP A 158 -23.47 2.13 -15.16
N CYS A 159 -22.56 2.45 -16.10
CA CYS A 159 -22.84 2.53 -17.53
C CYS A 159 -22.88 1.15 -18.20
N LEU A 160 -22.39 0.09 -17.55
CA LEU A 160 -22.25 -1.25 -18.14
C LEU A 160 -23.57 -1.81 -18.71
N PRO A 161 -24.73 -1.74 -18.00
CA PRO A 161 -25.98 -2.26 -18.53
C PRO A 161 -26.39 -1.62 -19.87
N TRP A 162 -26.14 -0.31 -20.02
CA TRP A 162 -26.42 0.40 -21.27
C TRP A 162 -25.52 -0.09 -22.40
N TYR A 163 -24.22 -0.25 -22.15
CA TYR A 163 -23.30 -0.81 -23.14
C TYR A 163 -23.67 -2.23 -23.55
N LEU A 164 -24.10 -3.08 -22.62
CA LEU A 164 -24.54 -4.45 -22.92
C LEU A 164 -25.80 -4.52 -23.78
N GLU A 165 -26.69 -3.53 -23.65
CA GLU A 165 -27.90 -3.44 -24.48
C GLU A 165 -27.59 -2.92 -25.89
N HIS A 166 -26.62 -2.02 -26.02
CA HIS A 166 -26.37 -1.27 -27.26
C HIS A 166 -25.18 -1.78 -28.07
N ALA A 167 -24.19 -2.43 -27.47
CA ALA A 167 -23.05 -2.99 -28.18
C ALA A 167 -23.33 -4.40 -28.72
N ARG A 168 -23.00 -4.64 -29.99
CA ARG A 168 -22.99 -5.98 -30.61
C ARG A 168 -21.63 -6.68 -30.48
N PRO A 169 -20.48 -5.99 -30.63
CA PRO A 169 -19.19 -6.58 -30.32
C PRO A 169 -19.07 -6.96 -28.85
N ARG A 170 -18.23 -7.96 -28.56
CA ARG A 170 -17.93 -8.37 -27.17
C ARG A 170 -17.16 -7.26 -26.44
N LEU A 171 -17.55 -6.96 -25.21
CA LEU A 171 -16.87 -5.94 -24.42
C LEU A 171 -15.62 -6.52 -23.75
N ILE A 172 -14.54 -5.74 -23.81
CA ILE A 172 -13.34 -5.91 -23.02
C ILE A 172 -13.25 -4.69 -22.10
N LEU A 173 -13.30 -4.91 -20.80
CA LEU A 173 -13.17 -3.84 -19.81
C LEU A 173 -11.70 -3.63 -19.48
N GLY A 174 -11.23 -2.38 -19.55
CA GLY A 174 -9.85 -2.02 -19.27
C GLY A 174 -9.72 -0.58 -18.77
N SER A 175 -8.49 -0.14 -18.54
CA SER A 175 -8.15 1.16 -17.93
C SER A 175 -8.63 1.30 -16.48
N GLY A 176 -7.69 1.20 -15.54
CA GLY A 176 -7.96 1.32 -14.10
C GLY A 176 -8.28 0.01 -13.38
N ILE A 177 -8.14 -1.15 -14.03
CA ILE A 177 -8.21 -2.45 -13.35
C ILE A 177 -6.93 -2.68 -12.54
N THR A 178 -7.09 -2.95 -11.24
CA THR A 178 -6.03 -3.15 -10.27
C THR A 178 -6.34 -4.35 -9.36
N HIS A 179 -5.37 -4.81 -8.58
CA HIS A 179 -5.60 -5.81 -7.53
C HIS A 179 -6.63 -5.36 -6.49
N GLY A 180 -6.79 -4.05 -6.27
CA GLY A 180 -7.72 -3.52 -5.28
C GLY A 180 -9.18 -3.47 -5.72
N ASN A 181 -9.46 -3.51 -7.03
CA ASN A 181 -10.84 -3.40 -7.55
C ASN A 181 -11.27 -4.54 -8.46
N VAL A 182 -10.37 -5.44 -8.89
CA VAL A 182 -10.70 -6.55 -9.80
C VAL A 182 -11.80 -7.46 -9.26
N GLU A 183 -11.83 -7.74 -7.95
CA GLU A 183 -12.90 -8.53 -7.32
C GLU A 183 -14.25 -7.81 -7.39
N HIS A 184 -14.28 -6.51 -7.09
CA HIS A 184 -15.49 -5.70 -7.15
C HIS A 184 -16.04 -5.60 -8.59
N ILE A 185 -15.15 -5.36 -9.55
CA ILE A 185 -15.49 -5.34 -10.98
C ILE A 185 -16.07 -6.69 -11.36
N GLN A 186 -15.39 -7.81 -11.07
CA GLN A 186 -15.84 -9.16 -11.41
C GLN A 186 -17.22 -9.50 -10.84
N GLN A 187 -17.50 -9.12 -9.58
CA GLN A 187 -18.81 -9.34 -8.95
C GLN A 187 -19.94 -8.56 -9.62
N SER A 188 -19.61 -7.44 -10.28
CA SER A 188 -20.56 -6.59 -11.00
C SER A 188 -20.83 -7.05 -12.43
N LEU A 189 -20.07 -8.02 -12.95
CA LEU A 189 -20.22 -8.50 -14.33
C LEU A 189 -21.32 -9.56 -14.45
N PRO A 190 -22.18 -9.50 -15.48
CA PRO A 190 -23.06 -10.61 -15.83
C PRO A 190 -22.23 -11.84 -16.21
N SER A 191 -22.80 -13.03 -15.96
CA SER A 191 -22.08 -14.30 -16.14
C SER A 191 -21.51 -14.48 -17.55
N LYS A 192 -20.17 -14.52 -17.64
CA LYS A 192 -19.31 -15.01 -18.75
C LYS A 192 -19.21 -14.22 -20.06
N GLU A 193 -19.95 -13.13 -20.28
CA GLU A 193 -19.98 -12.43 -21.59
C GLU A 193 -18.95 -11.31 -21.78
N ILE A 194 -18.26 -10.90 -20.71
CA ILE A 194 -17.29 -9.80 -20.74
C ILE A 194 -15.87 -10.34 -20.53
N ASP A 195 -14.89 -9.70 -21.16
CA ASP A 195 -13.46 -9.94 -20.97
C ASP A 195 -12.80 -8.81 -20.17
N LEU A 196 -11.66 -9.09 -19.56
CA LEU A 196 -10.89 -8.12 -18.78
C LEU A 196 -9.55 -7.86 -19.45
N HIS A 197 -9.09 -6.60 -19.39
CA HIS A 197 -7.86 -6.14 -19.99
C HIS A 197 -6.97 -5.46 -18.96
N VAL A 198 -5.76 -6.01 -18.77
CA VAL A 198 -4.86 -5.58 -17.70
C VAL A 198 -3.47 -5.24 -18.24
N GLY A 199 -3.03 -4.03 -17.93
CA GLY A 199 -1.71 -3.52 -18.31
C GLY A 199 -0.84 -3.22 -17.09
N THR A 200 -0.88 -1.98 -16.61
CA THR A 200 0.01 -1.46 -15.56
C THR A 200 -0.13 -2.17 -14.22
N ALA A 201 -1.28 -2.77 -13.90
CA ALA A 201 -1.44 -3.54 -12.66
C ALA A 201 -0.56 -4.80 -12.60
N LEU A 202 -0.22 -5.39 -13.76
CA LEU A 202 0.76 -6.47 -13.84
C LEU A 202 2.20 -5.98 -13.77
N ARG A 203 2.41 -4.65 -13.74
CA ARG A 203 3.70 -3.97 -13.78
C ARG A 203 3.89 -3.03 -12.58
N PHE A 204 3.10 -3.26 -11.51
CA PHE A 204 3.09 -2.45 -10.27
C PHE A 204 2.83 -0.96 -10.48
N GLY A 205 1.96 -0.62 -11.44
CA GLY A 205 1.56 0.75 -11.74
C GLY A 205 2.53 1.51 -12.66
N VAL A 206 3.68 0.92 -13.03
CA VAL A 206 4.69 1.55 -13.88
C VAL A 206 4.73 0.84 -15.24
N ALA A 207 4.35 1.54 -16.31
CA ALA A 207 4.19 0.94 -17.64
C ALA A 207 5.49 0.36 -18.24
N SER A 208 6.65 0.90 -17.86
CA SER A 208 7.97 0.45 -18.34
C SER A 208 8.52 -0.78 -17.60
N ASN A 209 7.94 -1.18 -16.46
CA ASN A 209 8.34 -2.41 -15.77
C ASN A 209 7.90 -3.65 -16.57
N PRO A 210 8.64 -4.78 -16.52
CA PRO A 210 8.18 -6.03 -17.12
C PRO A 210 6.92 -6.57 -16.45
N VAL A 211 6.21 -7.46 -17.13
CA VAL A 211 5.06 -8.19 -16.56
C VAL A 211 5.54 -9.07 -15.41
N ASP A 212 4.92 -8.90 -14.25
CA ASP A 212 5.14 -9.75 -13.10
C ASP A 212 4.26 -11.01 -13.16
N ALA A 213 4.92 -12.16 -13.26
CA ALA A 213 4.29 -13.46 -13.42
C ALA A 213 3.41 -13.84 -12.21
N GLN A 214 3.77 -13.42 -10.99
CA GLN A 214 3.00 -13.71 -9.79
C GLN A 214 1.72 -12.85 -9.70
N SER A 215 1.86 -11.56 -9.96
CA SER A 215 0.76 -10.60 -10.10
C SER A 215 -0.27 -11.11 -11.10
N LEU A 216 0.19 -11.62 -12.24
CA LEU A 216 -0.71 -12.24 -13.22
C LEU A 216 -1.36 -13.51 -12.69
N ARG A 217 -0.62 -14.42 -12.05
CA ARG A 217 -1.24 -15.64 -11.44
C ARG A 217 -2.33 -15.30 -10.43
N GLU A 218 -2.19 -14.20 -9.69
CA GLU A 218 -3.22 -13.74 -8.75
C GLU A 218 -4.43 -13.17 -9.46
N PHE A 219 -4.23 -12.35 -10.49
CA PHE A 219 -5.31 -11.93 -11.39
C PHE A 219 -6.05 -13.13 -11.97
N VAL A 220 -5.32 -14.14 -12.44
CA VAL A 220 -5.90 -15.39 -12.96
C VAL A 220 -6.72 -16.11 -11.89
N LYS A 221 -6.23 -16.20 -10.65
CA LYS A 221 -6.98 -16.82 -9.54
C LYS A 221 -8.31 -16.12 -9.26
N ILE A 222 -8.28 -14.78 -9.18
CA ILE A 222 -9.46 -13.95 -8.94
C ILE A 222 -10.44 -14.14 -10.10
N VAL A 223 -9.99 -13.85 -11.33
CA VAL A 223 -10.84 -13.86 -12.53
C VAL A 223 -11.41 -15.26 -12.83
N LYS A 224 -10.67 -16.33 -12.53
CA LYS A 224 -11.09 -17.72 -12.79
C LYS A 224 -11.75 -18.40 -11.58
N ASN A 225 -11.92 -17.73 -10.44
CA ASN A 225 -12.48 -18.29 -9.20
C ASN A 225 -11.83 -19.64 -8.78
N LEU A 226 -10.50 -19.75 -8.93
CA LEU A 226 -9.78 -20.97 -8.60
C LEU A 226 -9.46 -21.00 -7.09
N ASN A 227 -10.01 -21.97 -6.37
CA ASN A 227 -9.69 -22.22 -4.95
C ASN A 227 -8.23 -22.67 -4.78
N LEU A 228 -7.65 -22.32 -3.63
CA LEU A 228 -6.23 -22.45 -3.22
C LEU A 228 -5.60 -23.88 -3.20
N HIS A 229 -6.17 -24.89 -3.87
CA HIS A 229 -5.76 -26.29 -3.65
C HIS A 229 -4.96 -27.00 -4.76
N ASP A 230 -4.69 -26.39 -5.91
CA ASP A 230 -3.89 -27.03 -6.95
C ASP A 230 -2.56 -26.31 -7.17
N GLU A 231 -1.49 -26.79 -6.52
CA GLU A 231 -0.10 -26.35 -6.72
C GLU A 231 0.55 -27.12 -7.88
N VAL A 232 1.24 -26.38 -8.76
CA VAL A 232 2.31 -26.90 -9.62
C VAL A 232 3.64 -26.42 -9.05
N HIS A 233 4.49 -27.37 -8.68
CA HIS A 233 5.86 -27.15 -8.20
C HIS A 233 6.72 -26.42 -9.24
N ILE A 234 7.38 -25.32 -8.85
CA ILE A 234 8.53 -24.75 -9.59
C ILE A 234 9.64 -24.39 -8.61
N GLU A 235 10.81 -24.98 -8.86
CA GLU A 235 12.08 -24.78 -8.16
C GLU A 235 12.63 -23.35 -8.38
N ASN A 236 12.65 -22.53 -7.32
CA ASN A 236 13.63 -21.48 -7.01
C ASN A 236 13.16 -20.67 -5.78
N GLU A 237 13.35 -21.23 -4.59
CA GLU A 237 12.85 -20.66 -3.32
C GLU A 237 13.51 -19.34 -2.94
N SER A 238 14.78 -19.09 -3.30
CA SER A 238 15.50 -17.88 -2.87
C SER A 238 15.06 -16.61 -3.61
N SER A 239 14.83 -16.68 -4.93
CA SER A 239 14.33 -15.53 -5.70
C SER A 239 12.85 -15.27 -5.47
N ALA A 240 12.06 -16.32 -5.22
CA ALA A 240 10.64 -16.18 -4.88
C ALA A 240 10.42 -15.54 -3.50
N GLN A 241 11.25 -15.87 -2.50
CA GLN A 241 11.24 -15.21 -1.20
C GLN A 241 11.62 -13.73 -1.29
N GLU A 242 12.63 -13.38 -2.10
CA GLU A 242 13.08 -12.00 -2.30
C GLU A 242 12.04 -11.13 -3.02
N VAL A 243 11.32 -11.69 -4.00
CA VAL A 243 10.20 -11.00 -4.68
C VAL A 243 8.97 -10.86 -3.76
N THR A 244 8.70 -11.88 -2.94
CA THR A 244 7.58 -11.86 -1.98
C THR A 244 7.78 -10.82 -0.90
N ILE A 245 9.00 -10.68 -0.36
CA ILE A 245 9.31 -9.67 0.65
C ILE A 245 9.23 -8.25 0.07
N ASP A 246 9.68 -8.05 -1.17
CA ASP A 246 9.61 -6.75 -1.85
C ASP A 246 8.16 -6.25 -2.03
N ARG A 247 7.21 -7.16 -2.26
CA ARG A 247 5.79 -6.81 -2.31
C ARG A 247 5.26 -6.39 -0.94
N THR A 248 5.53 -7.17 0.12
CA THR A 248 5.08 -6.79 1.46
C THR A 248 5.72 -5.47 1.91
N LEU A 249 6.98 -5.24 1.55
CA LEU A 249 7.68 -3.98 1.80
C LEU A 249 7.02 -2.79 1.09
N ARG A 250 6.48 -2.97 -0.14
CA ARG A 250 5.70 -1.92 -0.84
C ARG A 250 4.38 -1.65 -0.14
N VAL A 251 3.61 -2.69 0.19
CA VAL A 251 2.35 -2.56 0.94
C VAL A 251 2.59 -1.84 2.27
N PHE A 252 3.66 -2.20 2.97
CA PHE A 252 4.08 -1.53 4.18
C PHE A 252 4.47 -0.07 3.93
N LYS A 253 5.30 0.23 2.92
CA LYS A 253 5.68 1.60 2.57
C LYS A 253 4.46 2.50 2.33
N ASP A 254 3.44 1.97 1.65
CA ASP A 254 2.23 2.70 1.28
C ASP A 254 1.26 2.88 2.45
N ALA A 255 1.31 1.98 3.44
CA ALA A 255 0.46 1.98 4.63
C ALA A 255 0.62 3.22 5.49
N GLY A 256 1.84 3.74 5.67
CA GLY A 256 2.15 5.04 6.26
C GLY A 256 1.86 5.23 7.76
N PHE A 257 0.77 4.67 8.29
CA PHE A 257 0.28 4.88 9.64
C PHE A 257 -0.36 3.61 10.21
N GLY A 258 0.10 3.16 11.38
CA GLY A 258 -0.36 1.95 12.04
C GLY A 258 -0.65 2.15 13.53
N LEU A 259 -1.45 1.25 14.08
CA LEU A 259 -1.81 1.19 15.48
C LEU A 259 -0.89 0.21 16.23
N PHE A 260 -0.29 0.65 17.31
CA PHE A 260 0.38 -0.24 18.27
C PHE A 260 -0.52 -0.42 19.49
N ILE A 261 -0.59 -1.63 20.05
CA ILE A 261 -1.39 -1.92 21.23
C ILE A 261 -0.54 -2.64 22.28
N HIS A 262 -0.22 -1.96 23.38
CA HIS A 262 0.41 -2.55 24.56
C HIS A 262 -0.64 -2.89 25.62
N PHE A 263 -0.94 -4.17 25.73
CA PHE A 263 -1.95 -4.73 26.60
C PHE A 263 -1.43 -6.00 27.27
N GLY A 264 -1.76 -6.22 28.54
CA GLY A 264 -1.26 -7.35 29.32
C GLY A 264 -1.60 -7.22 30.79
N LEU A 265 -0.99 -8.05 31.64
CA LEU A 265 -1.25 -8.05 33.10
C LEU A 265 -0.92 -6.70 33.75
N TYR A 266 0.13 -6.03 33.27
CA TYR A 266 0.51 -4.69 33.70
C TYR A 266 -0.62 -3.64 33.52
N SER A 267 -1.55 -3.85 32.60
CA SER A 267 -2.72 -2.97 32.42
C SER A 267 -3.68 -3.00 33.62
N LEU A 268 -3.72 -4.08 34.41
CA LEU A 268 -4.50 -4.16 35.65
C LEU A 268 -3.93 -3.23 36.73
N LEU A 269 -2.60 -3.21 36.85
CA LEU A 269 -1.89 -2.39 37.82
C LEU A 269 -1.96 -0.91 37.45
N GLY A 270 -2.02 -0.59 36.16
CA GLY A 270 -2.19 0.80 35.69
C GLY A 270 -1.04 1.72 36.10
N GLY A 271 0.17 1.16 36.26
CA GLY A 271 1.35 1.90 36.71
C GLY A 271 1.47 2.07 38.23
N GLU A 272 0.65 1.41 39.04
CA GLU A 272 0.71 1.49 40.50
C GLU A 272 0.68 0.12 41.17
N TYR A 273 1.54 -0.08 42.17
CA TYR A 273 1.57 -1.30 42.99
C TYR A 273 1.78 -0.93 44.46
N ARG A 274 0.88 -1.39 45.34
CA ARG A 274 0.88 -1.13 46.80
C ARG A 274 1.04 0.37 47.15
N GLY A 275 0.32 1.24 46.44
CA GLY A 275 0.35 2.69 46.65
C GLY A 275 1.59 3.40 46.08
N LYS A 276 2.51 2.66 45.42
CA LYS A 276 3.69 3.22 44.76
C LYS A 276 3.46 3.27 43.26
N VAL A 277 3.62 4.46 42.68
CA VAL A 277 3.58 4.67 41.23
C VAL A 277 4.95 4.33 40.64
N THR A 278 4.97 3.59 39.53
CA THR A 278 6.24 3.28 38.83
C THR A 278 6.89 4.58 38.33
N PRO A 279 8.19 4.79 38.58
CA PRO A 279 8.93 5.95 38.06
C PRO A 279 9.17 5.84 36.55
N PHE A 280 8.97 4.65 35.96
CA PHE A 280 9.27 4.35 34.56
C PHE A 280 7.98 4.06 33.77
N LEU A 281 8.07 3.24 32.72
CA LEU A 281 6.95 2.81 31.89
C LEU A 281 6.03 1.84 32.65
N ALA A 282 4.73 1.85 32.38
CA ALA A 282 3.77 1.03 33.13
C ALA A 282 3.90 -0.47 32.85
N GLU A 283 4.22 -0.86 31.62
CA GLU A 283 4.49 -2.24 31.23
C GLU A 283 5.78 -2.80 31.84
N TRP A 284 6.63 -1.92 32.36
CA TRP A 284 7.85 -2.26 33.10
C TRP A 284 7.68 -2.36 34.62
N ILE A 285 6.46 -2.21 35.12
CA ILE A 285 6.18 -2.12 36.57
C ILE A 285 6.66 -3.32 37.38
N ARG A 286 6.63 -4.55 36.82
CA ARG A 286 7.14 -5.76 37.50
C ARG A 286 8.60 -5.57 37.88
N LEU A 287 9.42 -5.12 36.93
CA LEU A 287 10.83 -4.88 37.13
C LEU A 287 11.10 -3.60 37.93
N SER A 288 10.42 -2.49 37.61
CA SER A 288 10.70 -1.18 38.23
C SER A 288 10.34 -1.08 39.71
N LEU A 289 9.39 -1.91 40.18
CA LEU A 289 8.95 -1.94 41.57
C LEU A 289 9.29 -3.26 42.28
N ASP A 290 10.13 -4.10 41.66
CA ASP A 290 10.52 -5.41 42.17
C ASP A 290 9.32 -6.24 42.66
N ILE A 291 8.27 -6.32 41.83
CA ILE A 291 7.07 -7.09 42.18
C ILE A 291 7.45 -8.58 42.23
N PRO A 292 7.22 -9.29 43.34
CA PRO A 292 7.53 -10.71 43.44
C PRO A 292 6.82 -11.53 42.37
N ASP A 293 7.53 -12.50 41.78
CA ASP A 293 7.04 -13.31 40.64
C ASP A 293 5.72 -14.01 40.96
N ASN A 294 5.58 -14.58 42.16
CA ASN A 294 4.34 -15.23 42.61
C ASN A 294 3.16 -14.25 42.75
N GLU A 295 3.40 -13.01 43.14
CA GLU A 295 2.35 -11.99 43.24
C GLU A 295 1.96 -11.47 41.84
N TYR A 296 2.92 -11.31 40.94
CA TYR A 296 2.64 -10.92 39.56
C TYR A 296 1.87 -12.01 38.81
N HIS A 297 2.23 -13.27 39.00
CA HIS A 297 1.50 -14.43 38.46
C HIS A 297 0.03 -14.46 38.86
N GLN A 298 -0.29 -14.08 40.10
CA GLN A 298 -1.68 -14.03 40.57
C GLN A 298 -2.56 -13.03 39.80
N LEU A 299 -1.96 -12.05 39.11
CA LEU A 299 -2.71 -11.12 38.27
C LEU A 299 -3.43 -11.83 37.12
N ALA A 300 -2.90 -12.95 36.61
CA ALA A 300 -3.55 -13.72 35.55
C ALA A 300 -4.96 -14.17 35.96
N ALA A 301 -5.13 -14.64 37.19
CA ALA A 301 -6.43 -15.05 37.73
C ALA A 301 -7.44 -13.89 37.89
N SER A 302 -6.95 -12.64 37.88
CA SER A 302 -7.77 -11.42 37.94
C SER A 302 -7.92 -10.72 36.58
N PHE A 303 -7.21 -11.18 35.56
CA PHE A 303 -7.21 -10.56 34.24
C PHE A 303 -8.48 -10.91 33.49
N ASN A 304 -9.51 -10.07 33.58
CA ASN A 304 -10.79 -10.27 32.91
C ASN A 304 -11.24 -9.02 32.14
N PRO A 305 -10.68 -8.76 30.95
CA PRO A 305 -10.94 -7.54 30.21
C PRO A 305 -12.28 -7.59 29.46
N THR A 306 -13.37 -7.43 30.20
CA THR A 306 -14.75 -7.54 29.70
C THR A 306 -15.13 -6.50 28.65
N THR A 307 -14.38 -5.41 28.55
CA THR A 307 -14.61 -4.32 27.56
C THR A 307 -13.65 -4.36 26.38
N PHE A 308 -12.73 -5.33 26.32
CA PHE A 308 -11.89 -5.53 25.14
C PHE A 308 -12.75 -6.04 23.99
N ASN A 309 -12.69 -5.36 22.84
CA ASN A 309 -13.43 -5.74 21.64
C ASN A 309 -12.58 -5.46 20.40
N ALA A 310 -12.17 -6.53 19.73
CA ALA A 310 -11.29 -6.47 18.57
C ALA A 310 -11.92 -5.75 17.37
N ASP A 311 -13.19 -6.01 17.07
CA ASP A 311 -13.91 -5.33 15.98
C ASP A 311 -14.04 -3.82 16.21
N HIS A 312 -14.32 -3.40 17.44
CA HIS A 312 -14.38 -1.98 17.78
C HIS A 312 -13.02 -1.31 17.60
N ILE A 313 -11.94 -1.95 18.05
CA ILE A 313 -10.57 -1.45 17.87
C ILE A 313 -10.23 -1.33 16.38
N CYS A 314 -10.54 -2.35 15.58
CA CYS A 314 -10.30 -2.34 14.14
C CYS A 314 -11.11 -1.25 13.43
N ASN A 315 -12.40 -1.11 13.77
CA ASN A 315 -13.23 -0.05 13.25
C ASN A 315 -12.67 1.34 13.60
N PHE A 316 -12.24 1.54 14.85
CA PHE A 316 -11.58 2.79 15.24
C PHE A 316 -10.31 3.03 14.43
N ALA A 317 -9.41 2.05 14.31
CA ALA A 317 -8.19 2.16 13.53
C ALA A 317 -8.46 2.61 12.08
N ARG A 318 -9.46 2.02 11.41
CA ARG A 318 -9.89 2.45 10.07
C ARG A 318 -10.35 3.90 10.06
N THR A 319 -11.20 4.31 11.01
CA THR A 319 -11.71 5.69 11.08
C THR A 319 -10.62 6.72 11.39
N TRP A 320 -9.54 6.29 12.05
CA TRP A 320 -8.33 7.08 12.30
C TRP A 320 -7.38 7.11 11.10
N GLY A 321 -7.66 6.34 10.05
CA GLY A 321 -6.86 6.25 8.82
C GLY A 321 -5.75 5.20 8.89
N MET A 322 -5.58 4.47 9.99
CA MET A 322 -4.53 3.47 10.14
C MET A 322 -4.78 2.26 9.22
N LYS A 323 -3.68 1.70 8.70
CA LYS A 323 -3.71 0.61 7.71
C LYS A 323 -3.26 -0.75 8.25
N TYR A 324 -2.67 -0.76 9.45
CA TYR A 324 -2.18 -1.96 10.10
C TYR A 324 -2.28 -1.84 11.62
N ILE A 325 -2.39 -2.99 12.30
CA ILE A 325 -2.43 -3.08 13.76
C ILE A 325 -1.35 -4.06 14.24
N CYS A 326 -0.52 -3.62 15.18
CA CYS A 326 0.44 -4.44 15.90
C CYS A 326 -0.03 -4.68 17.34
N LEU A 327 -0.44 -5.91 17.66
CA LEU A 327 -0.85 -6.29 19.02
C LEU A 327 0.30 -6.97 19.76
N THR A 328 0.52 -6.59 21.03
CA THR A 328 1.38 -7.33 21.96
C THR A 328 0.89 -8.77 22.17
N ALA A 329 1.51 -9.75 21.50
CA ALA A 329 1.22 -11.17 21.71
C ALA A 329 1.85 -11.67 23.03
N LYS A 330 3.09 -11.24 23.30
CA LYS A 330 3.79 -11.43 24.59
C LYS A 330 4.75 -10.27 24.83
N HIS A 331 4.64 -9.64 26.00
CA HIS A 331 5.59 -8.61 26.45
C HIS A 331 6.71 -9.22 27.30
N HIS A 332 7.60 -8.38 27.85
CA HIS A 332 8.72 -8.82 28.68
C HIS A 332 8.27 -9.57 29.96
N ASP A 333 7.06 -9.31 30.45
CA ASP A 333 6.51 -9.98 31.64
C ASP A 333 6.23 -11.48 31.42
N GLY A 334 6.29 -11.95 30.17
CA GLY A 334 6.22 -13.35 29.79
C GLY A 334 4.81 -13.91 29.62
N PHE A 335 3.78 -13.10 29.89
CA PHE A 335 2.37 -13.50 29.75
C PHE A 335 1.92 -13.42 28.29
N ALA A 336 1.49 -14.55 27.73
CA ALA A 336 0.98 -14.60 26.36
C ALA A 336 -0.52 -14.26 26.30
N LEU A 337 -0.92 -13.42 25.35
CA LEU A 337 -2.32 -13.06 25.08
C LEU A 337 -3.05 -14.02 24.12
N PHE A 338 -2.52 -15.22 23.97
CA PHE A 338 -2.99 -16.24 23.02
C PHE A 338 -2.83 -17.65 23.61
N ASP A 339 -3.51 -18.64 23.03
CA ASP A 339 -3.42 -20.03 23.48
C ASP A 339 -2.06 -20.63 23.09
N SER A 340 -1.14 -20.72 24.06
CA SER A 340 0.19 -21.27 23.83
C SER A 340 0.33 -22.61 24.56
N SER A 341 0.68 -23.66 23.81
CA SER A 341 0.97 -24.98 24.38
C SER A 341 2.37 -25.06 25.00
N ALA A 342 3.27 -24.16 24.61
CA ALA A 342 4.65 -24.09 25.08
C ALA A 342 4.76 -23.58 26.52
N ASP A 343 3.83 -22.73 26.95
CA ASP A 343 3.76 -22.21 28.31
C ASP A 343 2.31 -21.93 28.71
N SER A 344 1.91 -22.47 29.86
CA SER A 344 0.61 -22.26 30.48
C SER A 344 0.40 -20.84 31.00
N PHE A 345 1.45 -20.01 31.12
CA PHE A 345 1.33 -18.61 31.55
C PHE A 345 0.75 -17.72 30.43
N ASN A 346 -0.54 -17.94 30.13
CA ASN A 346 -1.25 -17.31 29.03
C ASN A 346 -2.73 -17.01 29.35
N SER A 347 -3.36 -16.18 28.52
CA SER A 347 -4.73 -15.68 28.73
C SER A 347 -5.84 -16.71 28.54
N VAL A 348 -5.59 -17.81 27.82
CA VAL A 348 -6.60 -18.85 27.62
C VAL A 348 -6.59 -19.81 28.81
N ALA A 349 -5.41 -20.18 29.30
CA ALA A 349 -5.26 -21.14 30.38
C ALA A 349 -5.51 -20.55 31.77
N LEU A 350 -5.05 -19.32 32.06
CA LEU A 350 -5.03 -18.78 33.43
C LEU A 350 -5.97 -17.61 33.67
N SER A 351 -6.39 -16.90 32.62
CA SER A 351 -7.36 -15.81 32.80
C SER A 351 -8.78 -16.38 32.88
N PRO A 352 -9.63 -15.84 33.78
CA PRO A 352 -11.04 -16.25 33.88
C PRO A 352 -11.85 -15.92 32.62
N SER A 353 -11.32 -15.11 31.70
CA SER A 353 -11.97 -14.85 30.42
C SER A 353 -11.83 -16.02 29.44
N GLY A 354 -10.75 -16.81 29.54
CA GLY A 354 -10.44 -17.90 28.61
C GLY A 354 -10.27 -17.43 27.15
N ARG A 355 -9.94 -16.15 26.94
CA ARG A 355 -9.93 -15.51 25.61
C ARG A 355 -8.56 -15.57 24.96
N ASP A 356 -8.57 -15.83 23.66
CA ASP A 356 -7.43 -15.71 22.76
C ASP A 356 -7.51 -14.35 22.04
N PHE A 357 -6.83 -13.34 22.61
CA PHE A 357 -6.92 -11.97 22.11
C PHE A 357 -6.18 -11.77 20.78
N VAL A 358 -5.13 -12.57 20.52
CA VAL A 358 -4.42 -12.53 19.24
C VAL A 358 -5.32 -13.08 18.13
N ARG A 359 -6.05 -14.19 18.37
CA ARG A 359 -7.03 -14.73 17.41
C ARG A 359 -8.15 -13.75 17.15
N GLU A 360 -8.76 -13.19 18.20
CA GLU A 360 -9.83 -12.20 18.06
C GLU A 360 -9.39 -11.00 17.22
N MET A 361 -8.17 -10.48 17.45
CA MET A 361 -7.62 -9.36 16.69
C MET A 361 -7.26 -9.73 15.25
N SER A 362 -6.67 -10.90 15.02
CA SER A 362 -6.37 -11.38 13.65
C SER A 362 -7.64 -11.48 12.80
N GLU A 363 -8.67 -12.13 13.33
CA GLU A 363 -9.94 -12.31 12.63
C GLU A 363 -10.65 -10.96 12.42
N ALA A 364 -10.58 -10.05 13.39
CA ALA A 364 -11.12 -8.70 13.23
C ALA A 364 -10.36 -7.90 12.17
N CYS A 365 -9.03 -7.94 12.15
CA CYS A 365 -8.23 -7.30 11.11
C CYS A 365 -8.61 -7.82 9.72
N ALA A 366 -8.79 -9.13 9.56
CA ALA A 366 -9.25 -9.73 8.30
C ALA A 366 -10.65 -9.23 7.88
N ARG A 367 -11.61 -9.12 8.82
CA ARG A 367 -12.95 -8.55 8.55
C ARG A 367 -12.92 -7.08 8.16
N HIS A 368 -11.93 -6.33 8.65
CA HIS A 368 -11.84 -4.88 8.52
C HIS A 368 -10.84 -4.42 7.46
N ASP A 369 -10.25 -5.34 6.71
CA ASP A 369 -9.21 -5.04 5.70
C ASP A 369 -8.04 -4.25 6.29
N LEU A 370 -7.54 -4.72 7.44
CA LEU A 370 -6.36 -4.20 8.11
C LEU A 370 -5.27 -5.25 8.12
N LEU A 371 -4.04 -4.83 7.85
CA LEU A 371 -2.88 -5.72 7.97
C LEU A 371 -2.66 -6.05 9.46
N PHE A 372 -2.63 -7.34 9.78
CA PHE A 372 -2.43 -7.80 11.15
C PHE A 372 -0.95 -8.07 11.42
N CYS A 373 -0.45 -7.48 12.50
CA CYS A 373 0.92 -7.60 12.97
C CYS A 373 0.91 -8.02 14.45
N VAL A 374 1.94 -8.72 14.88
CA VAL A 374 2.11 -9.08 16.30
C VAL A 374 3.44 -8.59 16.82
N TYR A 375 3.43 -8.05 18.02
CA TYR A 375 4.63 -7.78 18.80
C TYR A 375 4.97 -9.00 19.64
N TYR A 376 6.26 -9.33 19.70
CA TYR A 376 6.77 -10.42 20.51
C TYR A 376 8.13 -10.08 21.11
N SER A 377 8.25 -10.12 22.44
CA SER A 377 9.53 -9.95 23.10
C SER A 377 10.35 -11.25 23.06
N GLN A 378 11.31 -11.34 22.12
CA GLN A 378 12.02 -12.59 21.85
C GLN A 378 13.13 -12.91 22.84
N ALA A 379 13.86 -11.90 23.33
CA ALA A 379 15.00 -12.14 24.21
C ALA A 379 14.65 -11.93 25.69
N GLN A 380 13.74 -10.99 25.98
CA GLN A 380 13.28 -10.76 27.35
C GLN A 380 12.03 -11.59 27.67
N ASP A 381 12.14 -12.35 28.75
CA ASP A 381 11.03 -13.06 29.36
C ASP A 381 11.32 -13.15 30.85
N TRP A 382 10.73 -12.25 31.62
CA TRP A 382 10.94 -12.14 33.05
C TRP A 382 10.32 -13.33 33.79
N ASP A 383 9.54 -14.16 33.12
CA ASP A 383 8.93 -15.33 33.72
C ASP A 383 9.78 -16.58 33.63
N HIS A 384 10.48 -16.71 32.51
CA HIS A 384 11.34 -17.86 32.25
C HIS A 384 12.74 -17.66 32.89
N PRO A 385 13.30 -18.66 33.60
CA PRO A 385 14.62 -18.52 34.25
C PRO A 385 15.76 -18.27 33.25
N GLY A 386 15.58 -18.70 32.01
CA GLY A 386 16.50 -18.43 30.90
C GLY A 386 16.22 -17.16 30.11
N GLY A 387 15.10 -16.47 30.34
CA GLY A 387 14.79 -15.22 29.67
C GLY A 387 15.65 -14.07 30.19
N LEU A 388 15.95 -13.09 29.34
CA LEU A 388 16.74 -11.93 29.75
C LEU A 388 15.88 -10.96 30.57
N ARG A 389 16.55 -10.28 31.52
CA ARG A 389 15.98 -9.21 32.31
C ARG A 389 16.89 -7.99 32.17
N ALA A 390 16.36 -6.89 31.65
CA ALA A 390 17.12 -5.66 31.58
C ALA A 390 17.63 -5.21 32.96
N TYR A 391 18.80 -4.57 32.96
CA TYR A 391 19.51 -4.13 34.18
C TYR A 391 19.93 -5.25 35.14
N GLN A 392 19.85 -6.51 34.72
CA GLN A 392 20.33 -7.67 35.47
C GLN A 392 21.39 -8.42 34.66
N GLU A 393 22.18 -9.26 35.34
CA GLU A 393 23.14 -10.13 34.67
C GLU A 393 22.41 -11.13 33.77
N ALA A 394 22.95 -11.35 32.57
CA ALA A 394 22.39 -12.33 31.66
C ALA A 394 22.52 -13.75 32.25
N PRO A 395 21.49 -14.62 32.09
CA PRO A 395 21.59 -16.01 32.47
C PRO A 395 22.70 -16.72 31.67
N PRO A 396 23.20 -17.86 32.16
CA PRO A 396 24.15 -18.67 31.42
C PRO A 396 23.63 -19.00 30.02
N ALA A 397 24.50 -18.95 29.00
CA ALA A 397 24.12 -19.19 27.61
C ALA A 397 23.32 -20.48 27.36
N PRO A 398 23.59 -21.62 28.04
CA PRO A 398 22.76 -22.82 27.91
C PRO A 398 21.31 -22.61 28.35
N LEU A 399 21.08 -21.81 29.41
CA LEU A 399 19.74 -21.55 29.93
C LEU A 399 18.94 -20.60 29.03
N PHE A 400 19.60 -19.61 28.41
CA PHE A 400 18.97 -18.78 27.38
C PHE A 400 18.65 -19.58 26.11
N THR A 401 19.51 -20.53 25.73
CA THR A 401 19.24 -21.43 24.60
C THR A 401 18.02 -22.33 24.90
N GLN A 402 17.94 -22.88 26.12
CA GLN A 402 16.77 -23.64 26.57
C GLN A 402 15.48 -22.81 26.50
N TYR A 403 15.49 -21.56 26.98
CA TYR A 403 14.36 -20.63 26.82
C TYR A 403 13.94 -20.46 25.36
N LEU A 404 14.90 -20.27 24.46
CA LEU A 404 14.61 -20.11 23.04
C LEU A 404 13.92 -21.36 22.47
N GLU A 405 14.43 -22.55 22.79
CA GLU A 405 13.95 -23.83 22.24
C GLU A 405 12.63 -24.30 22.85
N GLU A 406 12.41 -24.06 24.14
CA GLU A 406 11.23 -24.56 24.87
C GLU A 406 10.05 -23.59 24.83
N LYS A 407 10.29 -22.27 24.75
CA LYS A 407 9.23 -21.26 24.79
C LYS A 407 9.22 -20.36 23.56
N CYS A 408 10.32 -19.66 23.27
CA CYS A 408 10.33 -18.61 22.25
C CYS A 408 10.02 -19.11 20.83
N ILE A 409 10.77 -20.09 20.34
CA ILE A 409 10.63 -20.68 19.01
C ILE A 409 9.28 -21.41 18.86
N PRO A 410 8.83 -22.23 19.84
CA PRO A 410 7.49 -22.79 19.82
C PRO A 410 6.38 -21.75 19.73
N GLN A 411 6.40 -20.69 20.56
CA GLN A 411 5.39 -19.63 20.53
C GLN A 411 5.38 -18.85 19.21
N LEU A 412 6.56 -18.53 18.66
CA LEU A 412 6.64 -17.91 17.33
C LEU A 412 6.04 -18.83 16.25
N ARG A 413 6.28 -20.14 16.32
CA ARG A 413 5.67 -21.12 15.41
C ARG A 413 4.16 -21.14 15.55
N GLU A 414 3.62 -21.13 16.76
CA GLU A 414 2.18 -21.06 17.01
C GLU A 414 1.57 -19.81 16.38
N LEU A 415 2.16 -18.63 16.61
CA LEU A 415 1.76 -17.36 16.00
C LEU A 415 1.74 -17.42 14.47
N LEU A 416 2.79 -17.99 13.87
CA LEU A 416 2.94 -18.09 12.40
C LEU A 416 2.05 -19.15 11.74
N THR A 417 1.48 -20.10 12.49
CA THR A 417 0.74 -21.24 11.91
C THR A 417 -0.74 -21.28 12.28
N GLN A 418 -1.14 -20.63 13.39
CA GLN A 418 -2.49 -20.76 13.92
C GLN A 418 -3.34 -19.48 13.84
N TYR A 419 -2.73 -18.34 13.49
CA TYR A 419 -3.36 -17.02 13.56
C TYR A 419 -3.53 -16.35 12.19
N GLY A 420 -3.45 -17.13 11.10
CA GLY A 420 -3.56 -16.62 9.74
C GLY A 420 -2.31 -15.88 9.25
N PRO A 421 -2.37 -15.21 8.09
CA PRO A 421 -1.23 -14.49 7.53
C PRO A 421 -0.90 -13.25 8.36
N LEU A 422 0.31 -13.20 8.90
CA LEU A 422 0.84 -12.03 9.57
C LEU A 422 1.53 -11.13 8.54
N ALA A 423 1.17 -9.85 8.54
CA ALA A 423 1.88 -8.86 7.76
C ALA A 423 3.27 -8.57 8.36
N MET A 424 3.41 -8.68 9.68
CA MET A 424 4.66 -8.41 10.38
C MET A 424 4.73 -9.07 11.77
N ILE A 425 5.92 -9.55 12.12
CA ILE A 425 6.32 -9.80 13.51
C ILE A 425 7.28 -8.69 13.94
N TRP A 426 6.81 -7.91 14.91
CA TRP A 426 7.56 -6.85 15.56
C TRP A 426 8.29 -7.42 16.77
N LEU A 427 9.55 -7.77 16.57
CA LEU A 427 10.45 -8.28 17.59
C LEU A 427 11.03 -7.13 18.43
N ASP A 428 11.38 -7.37 19.69
CA ASP A 428 11.85 -6.33 20.61
C ASP A 428 12.98 -6.74 21.53
N THR A 429 13.78 -5.73 21.90
CA THR A 429 14.90 -5.82 22.85
C THR A 429 15.80 -7.03 22.56
N PRO A 430 16.51 -7.07 21.41
CA PRO A 430 17.42 -8.15 21.03
C PRO A 430 18.70 -8.09 21.88
N MET A 431 18.54 -8.08 23.20
CA MET A 431 19.61 -8.04 24.18
C MET A 431 20.37 -9.35 24.10
N SER A 432 21.70 -9.29 24.05
CA SER A 432 22.61 -10.44 24.17
C SER A 432 22.34 -11.64 23.24
N ILE A 433 21.41 -11.53 22.30
CA ILE A 433 21.06 -12.57 21.33
C ILE A 433 22.15 -12.61 20.27
N THR A 434 22.62 -13.82 19.98
CA THR A 434 23.73 -14.02 19.04
C THR A 434 23.22 -13.93 17.59
N PRO A 435 24.09 -13.62 16.62
CA PRO A 435 23.71 -13.66 15.20
C PRO A 435 23.17 -15.02 14.75
N ALA A 436 23.61 -16.13 15.36
CA ALA A 436 23.10 -17.46 15.06
C ALA A 436 21.65 -17.64 15.53
N GLN A 437 21.33 -17.17 16.73
CA GLN A 437 19.96 -17.21 17.27
C GLN A 437 19.01 -16.26 16.52
N CYS A 438 19.48 -15.06 16.13
CA CYS A 438 18.69 -14.18 15.27
C CYS A 438 18.39 -14.81 13.91
N ARG A 439 19.38 -15.51 13.30
CA ARG A 439 19.15 -16.28 12.07
C ARG A 439 18.14 -17.40 12.29
N GLN A 440 18.24 -18.16 13.38
CA GLN A 440 17.25 -19.20 13.71
C GLN A 440 15.81 -18.66 13.76
N VAL A 441 15.60 -17.49 14.38
CA VAL A 441 14.30 -16.82 14.42
C VAL A 441 13.86 -16.37 13.01
N LYS A 442 14.76 -15.73 12.26
CA LYS A 442 14.48 -15.27 10.90
C LYS A 442 14.12 -16.43 9.96
N ASP A 443 14.88 -17.51 10.00
CA ASP A 443 14.71 -18.69 9.15
C ASP A 443 13.38 -19.39 9.47
N LEU A 444 13.02 -19.47 10.76
CA LEU A 444 11.69 -19.93 11.18
C LEU A 444 10.57 -19.09 10.54
N ILE A 445 10.63 -17.76 10.69
CA ILE A 445 9.62 -16.85 10.14
C ILE A 445 9.53 -17.01 8.62
N ARG A 446 10.67 -17.00 7.92
CA ARG A 446 10.72 -17.14 6.46
C ARG A 446 10.22 -18.49 5.97
N SER A 447 10.48 -19.56 6.70
CA SER A 447 10.02 -20.91 6.34
C SER A 447 8.50 -21.08 6.48
N LEU A 448 7.87 -20.38 7.43
CA LEU A 448 6.44 -20.53 7.72
C LEU A 448 5.59 -19.47 7.01
N GLN A 449 6.07 -18.23 6.96
CA GLN A 449 5.40 -17.10 6.32
C GLN A 449 6.42 -16.24 5.57
N PRO A 450 6.78 -16.58 4.32
CA PRO A 450 7.80 -15.86 3.55
C PRO A 450 7.47 -14.36 3.37
N SER A 451 6.18 -14.02 3.31
CA SER A 451 5.69 -12.64 3.18
C SER A 451 5.68 -11.82 4.48
N CYS A 452 5.88 -12.43 5.64
CA CYS A 452 5.78 -11.73 6.93
C CYS A 452 6.99 -10.83 7.15
N LEU A 453 6.79 -9.53 7.35
CA LEU A 453 7.89 -8.62 7.68
C LEU A 453 8.47 -8.90 9.06
N ILE A 454 9.77 -8.68 9.20
CA ILE A 454 10.53 -8.81 10.43
C ILE A 454 11.08 -7.43 10.78
N SER A 455 10.70 -6.91 11.94
CA SER A 455 11.17 -5.60 12.39
C SER A 455 12.69 -5.55 12.54
N GLY A 456 13.27 -4.36 12.42
CA GLY A 456 14.70 -4.11 12.62
C GLY A 456 15.20 -4.52 14.02
N ARG A 457 14.28 -4.67 14.97
CA ARG A 457 14.55 -5.07 16.36
C ARG A 457 14.64 -6.59 16.58
N ILE A 458 14.67 -7.39 15.51
CA ILE A 458 15.22 -8.76 15.60
C ILE A 458 16.69 -8.76 16.07
N GLY A 459 17.44 -7.70 15.76
CA GLY A 459 18.86 -7.56 16.08
C GLY A 459 19.79 -8.04 14.96
N CYS A 460 21.10 -7.81 15.14
CA CYS A 460 22.16 -8.24 14.23
C CYS A 460 21.98 -7.81 12.75
N ASP A 461 21.32 -6.67 12.50
CA ASP A 461 21.01 -6.15 11.16
C ASP A 461 20.21 -7.10 10.26
N LEU A 462 19.46 -8.04 10.85
CA LEU A 462 18.72 -9.07 10.11
C LEU A 462 17.26 -8.70 9.77
N GLY A 463 16.75 -7.56 10.24
CA GLY A 463 15.38 -7.11 9.95
C GLY A 463 15.21 -6.50 8.56
N ASP A 464 13.99 -6.57 8.02
CA ASP A 464 13.69 -6.15 6.65
C ASP A 464 13.62 -4.62 6.50
N TYR A 465 13.30 -3.92 7.58
CA TYR A 465 13.21 -2.46 7.63
C TYR A 465 13.85 -1.92 8.92
N ILE A 466 14.14 -0.62 8.96
CA ILE A 466 14.74 0.04 10.13
C ILE A 466 13.63 0.36 11.14
N THR A 467 13.80 -0.07 12.39
CA THR A 467 12.95 0.40 13.49
C THR A 467 13.75 1.42 14.29
N THR A 468 13.24 2.64 14.44
CA THR A 468 13.97 3.68 15.19
C THR A 468 13.94 3.41 16.69
N GLY A 469 14.67 4.23 17.45
CA GLY A 469 14.45 4.34 18.89
C GLY A 469 13.03 4.81 19.20
N ASP A 470 12.54 4.48 20.39
CA ASP A 470 11.20 4.86 20.87
C ASP A 470 11.02 6.37 20.82
N ASN A 471 10.01 6.86 20.10
CA ASN A 471 9.74 8.29 19.91
C ASN A 471 10.90 9.08 19.23
N MET A 472 11.92 8.41 18.69
CA MET A 472 13.10 9.03 18.08
C MET A 472 12.95 9.17 16.57
N LEU A 473 12.50 10.34 16.12
CA LEU A 473 12.37 10.66 14.71
C LEU A 473 13.74 10.84 14.04
N LEU A 474 13.97 10.19 12.90
CA LEU A 474 15.17 10.38 12.08
C LEU A 474 15.24 11.79 11.50
N GLN A 475 16.43 12.37 11.43
CA GLN A 475 16.61 13.75 10.95
C GLN A 475 16.35 13.91 9.45
N SER A 476 16.78 12.94 8.64
CA SER A 476 16.70 12.95 7.18
C SER A 476 15.98 11.72 6.63
N SER A 477 15.62 11.77 5.34
CA SER A 477 15.11 10.62 4.61
C SER A 477 16.11 9.45 4.61
N GLN A 478 15.61 8.22 4.47
CA GLN A 478 16.44 7.01 4.43
C GLN A 478 16.21 6.25 3.12
N LYS A 479 17.26 5.59 2.62
CA LYS A 479 17.13 4.69 1.46
C LYS A 479 16.37 3.41 1.80
N LYS A 480 16.60 2.85 3.00
CA LYS A 480 15.89 1.68 3.51
C LYS A 480 14.58 2.14 4.15
N LEU A 481 13.52 1.34 3.98
CA LEU A 481 12.26 1.58 4.68
C LEU A 481 12.48 1.63 6.19
N TRP A 482 11.69 2.44 6.87
CA TRP A 482 11.82 2.63 8.30
C TRP A 482 10.49 2.95 8.97
N GLU A 483 10.40 2.65 10.25
CA GLU A 483 9.22 2.86 11.09
C GLU A 483 9.60 3.55 12.40
N LEU A 484 8.80 4.53 12.79
CA LEU A 484 8.85 5.19 14.08
C LEU A 484 7.79 4.60 15.02
N PRO A 485 8.17 3.78 16.02
CA PRO A 485 7.28 3.48 17.12
C PRO A 485 7.17 4.73 18.02
N ALA A 486 5.94 5.15 18.34
CA ALA A 486 5.68 6.31 19.20
C ALA A 486 4.50 6.10 20.16
N THR A 487 4.51 6.84 21.26
CA THR A 487 3.46 6.83 22.30
C THR A 487 2.58 8.08 22.24
N LEU A 488 1.30 7.95 22.61
CA LEU A 488 0.39 9.09 22.78
C LEU A 488 0.63 9.88 24.07
N ASN A 489 1.33 9.28 25.03
CA ASN A 489 1.76 9.87 26.29
C ASN A 489 3.18 9.38 26.60
N SER A 490 3.56 9.28 27.88
CA SER A 490 4.91 8.92 28.31
C SER A 490 5.06 7.42 28.64
N SER A 491 4.12 6.56 28.23
CA SER A 491 4.10 5.12 28.53
C SER A 491 3.49 4.30 27.38
N TRP A 492 3.94 3.05 27.18
CA TRP A 492 3.33 2.15 26.20
C TRP A 492 2.08 1.47 26.79
N GLY A 493 2.24 0.81 27.93
CA GLY A 493 1.14 0.24 28.70
C GLY A 493 0.30 1.32 29.40
N TYR A 494 -0.92 0.98 29.80
CA TYR A 494 -1.81 1.90 30.52
C TYR A 494 -1.18 2.38 31.85
N LYS A 495 -0.93 3.69 31.95
CA LYS A 495 -0.44 4.36 33.15
C LYS A 495 -1.46 5.38 33.66
N ARG A 496 -2.15 5.08 34.76
CA ARG A 496 -3.22 5.93 35.30
C ARG A 496 -2.74 7.33 35.67
N SER A 497 -1.54 7.44 36.24
CA SER A 497 -0.97 8.72 36.66
C SER A 497 -0.45 9.57 35.50
N ASP A 498 -0.27 8.99 34.30
CA ASP A 498 0.26 9.70 33.16
C ASP A 498 -0.85 10.42 32.39
N GLN A 499 -0.89 11.72 32.58
CA GLN A 499 -1.84 12.62 31.91
C GLN A 499 -1.15 13.50 30.85
N ASN A 500 0.12 13.22 30.52
CA ASN A 500 0.88 13.97 29.52
C ASN A 500 0.51 13.51 28.10
N TRP A 501 -0.75 13.71 27.72
CA TRP A 501 -1.28 13.33 26.42
C TRP A 501 -0.84 14.30 25.33
N ARG A 502 -0.41 13.76 24.20
CA ARG A 502 -0.21 14.51 22.95
C ARG A 502 -1.53 15.04 22.43
N THR A 503 -1.46 16.15 21.71
CA THR A 503 -2.61 16.68 20.97
C THR A 503 -2.74 16.03 19.58
N ALA A 504 -3.88 16.17 18.93
CA ALA A 504 -4.02 15.77 17.53
C ALA A 504 -3.01 16.50 16.62
N GLN A 505 -2.75 17.79 16.88
CA GLN A 505 -1.75 18.57 16.15
C GLN A 505 -0.33 18.00 16.30
N ASP A 506 0.02 17.46 17.47
CA ASP A 506 1.31 16.78 17.68
C ASP A 506 1.41 15.50 16.86
N VAL A 507 0.33 14.70 16.83
CA VAL A 507 0.27 13.47 16.05
C VAL A 507 0.36 13.77 14.55
N ILE A 508 -0.44 14.72 14.05
CA ILE A 508 -0.41 15.16 12.66
C ILE A 508 0.98 15.66 12.29
N ARG A 509 1.59 16.49 13.14
CA ARG A 509 2.96 16.97 12.94
C ARG A 509 3.97 15.83 12.84
N GLN A 510 3.91 14.85 13.74
CA GLN A 510 4.83 13.72 13.72
C GLN A 510 4.62 12.86 12.48
N LEU A 511 3.36 12.55 12.15
CA LEU A 511 3.02 11.78 10.96
C LEU A 511 3.51 12.47 9.67
N THR A 512 3.28 13.79 9.53
CA THR A 512 3.79 14.57 8.39
C THR A 512 5.30 14.47 8.27
N LYS A 513 6.05 14.65 9.37
CA LYS A 513 7.52 14.56 9.33
C LYS A 513 8.01 13.14 8.99
N VAL A 514 7.33 12.12 9.50
CA VAL A 514 7.65 10.72 9.20
C VAL A 514 7.41 10.44 7.72
N ARG A 515 6.25 10.82 7.17
CA ARG A 515 5.91 10.61 5.76
C ARG A 515 6.77 11.44 4.82
N SER A 516 7.11 12.69 5.16
CA SER A 516 8.03 13.51 4.35
C SER A 516 9.43 12.93 4.24
N ARG A 517 9.79 12.03 5.18
CA ARG A 517 11.08 11.32 5.24
C ARG A 517 10.94 9.85 4.82
N GLY A 518 9.80 9.45 4.26
CA GLY A 518 9.56 8.13 3.68
C GLY A 518 9.37 6.99 4.69
N GLY A 519 9.07 7.29 5.95
CA GLY A 519 8.86 6.29 6.99
C GLY A 519 7.38 6.01 7.28
N ASN A 520 7.14 5.04 8.16
CA ASN A 520 5.83 4.77 8.74
C ASN A 520 5.77 5.18 10.22
N LEU A 521 4.61 5.65 10.67
CA LEU A 521 4.38 5.93 12.09
C LEU A 521 3.56 4.80 12.71
N LEU A 522 4.11 4.13 13.72
CA LEU A 522 3.42 3.13 14.52
C LEU A 522 3.06 3.74 15.88
N LEU A 523 1.82 4.20 16.03
CA LEU A 523 1.38 4.99 17.18
C LEU A 523 0.59 4.15 18.17
N ASN A 524 0.97 4.24 19.45
CA ASN A 524 0.47 3.35 20.49
C ASN A 524 -0.79 3.83 21.22
N ILE A 525 -1.65 2.85 21.53
CA ILE A 525 -2.63 2.92 22.62
C ILE A 525 -2.30 1.89 23.71
N GLY A 526 -2.56 2.25 24.97
CA GLY A 526 -2.47 1.34 26.11
C GLY A 526 -3.85 1.07 26.72
N PRO A 527 -4.55 0.00 26.33
CA PRO A 527 -5.84 -0.35 26.93
C PRO A 527 -5.75 -0.57 28.44
N LYS A 528 -6.79 -0.16 29.16
CA LYS A 528 -6.94 -0.40 30.61
C LYS A 528 -7.02 -1.90 30.90
N GLY A 529 -6.84 -2.31 32.15
CA GLY A 529 -7.03 -3.71 32.57
C GLY A 529 -8.43 -4.28 32.28
N THR A 530 -9.44 -3.42 32.07
CA THR A 530 -10.78 -3.86 31.61
C THR A 530 -10.85 -4.13 30.11
N GLY A 531 -9.82 -3.78 29.34
CA GLY A 531 -9.79 -3.81 27.88
C GLY A 531 -10.22 -2.50 27.19
N ALA A 532 -10.70 -1.51 27.95
CA ALA A 532 -11.18 -0.25 27.37
C ALA A 532 -10.02 0.64 26.90
N ILE A 533 -10.15 1.22 25.71
CA ILE A 533 -9.26 2.27 25.22
C ILE A 533 -9.44 3.51 26.12
N PRO A 534 -8.36 4.13 26.63
CA PRO A 534 -8.47 5.38 27.38
C PRO A 534 -9.15 6.47 26.54
N LYS A 535 -10.09 7.21 27.16
CA LYS A 535 -10.81 8.31 26.50
C LYS A 535 -9.87 9.35 25.85
N PRO A 536 -8.78 9.80 26.49
CA PRO A 536 -7.84 10.72 25.84
C PRO A 536 -7.24 10.17 24.54
N SER A 537 -6.96 8.86 24.46
CA SER A 537 -6.49 8.24 23.21
C SER A 537 -7.56 8.30 22.13
N LEU A 538 -8.83 8.01 22.47
CA LEU A 538 -9.95 8.13 21.53
C LEU A 538 -10.10 9.58 21.03
N ASP A 539 -10.07 10.56 21.94
CA ASP A 539 -10.28 11.96 21.60
C ASP A 539 -9.20 12.47 20.62
N VAL A 540 -7.92 12.19 20.90
CA VAL A 540 -6.79 12.58 20.05
C VAL A 540 -6.83 11.90 18.68
N LEU A 541 -7.11 10.60 18.64
CA LEU A 541 -7.09 9.84 17.39
C LEU A 541 -8.34 10.08 16.54
N ASN A 542 -9.51 10.33 17.14
CA ASN A 542 -10.71 10.74 16.41
C ASN A 542 -10.47 12.05 15.65
N GLU A 543 -9.89 13.04 16.33
CA GLU A 543 -9.53 14.32 15.74
C GLU A 543 -8.43 14.18 14.66
N THR A 544 -7.42 13.33 14.91
CA THR A 544 -6.41 12.99 13.89
C THR A 544 -7.05 12.34 12.66
N GLY A 545 -8.01 11.43 12.86
CA GLY A 545 -8.75 10.76 11.78
C GLY A 545 -9.61 11.72 10.96
N GLU A 546 -10.21 12.74 11.59
CA GLU A 546 -10.91 13.81 10.87
C GLU A 546 -9.99 14.53 9.89
N PHE A 547 -8.78 14.89 10.32
CA PHE A 547 -7.77 15.49 9.45
C PHE A 547 -7.39 14.55 8.29
N LEU A 548 -7.09 13.29 8.59
CA LEU A 548 -6.65 12.33 7.58
C LEU A 548 -7.74 12.02 6.55
N ARG A 549 -9.03 12.07 6.90
CA ARG A 549 -10.11 11.94 5.90
C ARG A 549 -10.06 13.02 4.83
N MET A 550 -9.62 14.22 5.17
CA MET A 550 -9.54 15.35 4.24
C MET A 550 -8.25 15.36 3.40
N TYR A 551 -7.17 14.77 3.93
CA TYR A 551 -5.83 14.90 3.36
C TYR A 551 -5.14 13.57 3.06
N SER A 552 -5.86 12.46 3.09
CA SER A 552 -5.33 11.09 3.00
C SER A 552 -4.37 10.86 1.82
N ASP A 553 -4.65 11.45 0.66
CA ASP A 553 -3.82 11.34 -0.54
C ASP A 553 -2.39 11.82 -0.36
N ALA A 554 -2.15 12.74 0.58
CA ALA A 554 -0.84 13.27 0.90
C ALA A 554 -0.06 12.44 1.95
N PHE A 555 -0.64 11.35 2.46
CA PHE A 555 -0.02 10.49 3.47
C PHE A 555 0.17 9.04 3.01
N TYR A 556 -0.81 8.47 2.30
CA TYR A 556 -0.79 7.06 1.87
C TYR A 556 -0.30 6.90 0.43
N GLY A 557 0.50 5.87 0.15
CA GLY A 557 1.10 5.65 -1.17
C GLY A 557 2.06 6.77 -1.61
N THR A 558 2.52 7.60 -0.67
CA THR A 558 3.48 8.68 -0.94
C THR A 558 4.92 8.20 -0.77
N SER A 559 5.85 8.92 -1.41
CA SER A 559 7.29 8.77 -1.21
C SER A 559 7.89 10.08 -0.66
N ALA A 560 9.07 9.97 -0.03
CA ALA A 560 9.86 11.15 0.30
C ALA A 560 10.23 11.89 -1.00
N CYS A 561 10.09 13.21 -1.00
CA CYS A 561 10.73 14.03 -2.01
C CYS A 561 12.25 14.03 -1.79
N PRO A 562 13.07 14.43 -2.80
CA PRO A 562 14.48 14.70 -2.57
C PRO A 562 14.69 15.66 -1.39
N ASP A 563 15.79 15.47 -0.65
CA ASP A 563 16.11 16.34 0.48
C ASP A 563 16.19 17.79 0.00
N TYR A 564 15.32 18.63 0.53
CA TYR A 564 15.22 20.02 0.14
C TYR A 564 16.47 20.79 0.60
N PRO A 565 17.08 21.64 -0.24
CA PRO A 565 18.41 22.22 0.03
C PRO A 565 18.44 23.17 1.23
N TYR A 566 17.28 23.66 1.67
CA TYR A 566 17.19 24.60 2.79
C TYR A 566 16.42 24.02 3.97
N GLU A 567 16.93 24.28 5.17
CA GLU A 567 16.14 24.09 6.37
C GLU A 567 15.02 25.14 6.42
N GLN A 568 13.78 24.68 6.60
CA GLN A 568 12.64 25.55 6.77
C GLN A 568 11.62 24.91 7.71
N GLU A 569 10.88 25.75 8.45
CA GLU A 569 9.90 25.32 9.45
C GLU A 569 8.45 25.42 8.96
N ASP A 570 8.25 26.05 7.80
CA ASP A 570 6.94 26.49 7.32
C ASP A 570 6.19 25.40 6.54
N PHE A 571 6.86 24.38 6.00
CA PHE A 571 6.22 23.29 5.26
C PHE A 571 7.00 21.97 5.32
N TYR A 572 6.37 20.88 4.90
CA TYR A 572 7.03 19.62 4.55
C TYR A 572 6.56 19.16 3.17
N LEU A 573 7.33 18.29 2.51
CA LEU A 573 6.99 17.78 1.19
C LEU A 573 6.80 16.27 1.23
N THR A 574 5.77 15.79 0.53
CA THR A 574 5.62 14.38 0.16
C THR A 574 5.27 14.30 -1.32
N GLY A 575 5.70 13.25 -2.01
CA GLY A 575 5.49 13.10 -3.44
C GLY A 575 4.66 11.87 -3.81
N LYS A 576 3.95 11.96 -4.92
CA LYS A 576 3.41 10.85 -5.72
C LYS A 576 3.81 11.07 -7.17
N CYS A 577 3.61 10.06 -8.01
CA CYS A 577 3.81 10.21 -9.45
C CYS A 577 3.09 11.48 -9.94
N ARG A 578 3.87 12.41 -10.51
CA ARG A 578 3.39 13.68 -11.10
C ARG A 578 2.67 14.62 -10.14
N ARG A 579 2.85 14.43 -8.82
CA ARG A 579 2.18 15.21 -7.77
C ARG A 579 3.11 15.48 -6.60
N VAL A 580 3.10 16.73 -6.15
CA VAL A 580 3.82 17.17 -4.94
C VAL A 580 2.79 17.71 -3.97
N TYR A 581 2.84 17.24 -2.73
CA TYR A 581 2.02 17.74 -1.64
C TYR A 581 2.86 18.59 -0.70
N ILE A 582 2.46 19.84 -0.55
CA ILE A 582 3.06 20.82 0.36
C ILE A 582 2.22 20.84 1.64
N HIS A 583 2.77 20.26 2.71
CA HIS A 583 2.19 20.26 4.05
C HIS A 583 2.55 21.58 4.73
N LEU A 584 1.79 22.63 4.45
CA LEU A 584 1.99 23.95 5.03
C LEU A 584 1.69 23.91 6.52
N ARG A 585 2.59 24.48 7.32
CA ARG A 585 2.57 24.57 8.79
C ARG A 585 2.27 25.96 9.29
N ARG A 586 2.58 26.97 8.48
CA ARG A 586 2.40 28.38 8.80
C ARG A 586 2.20 29.18 7.52
N LEU A 587 1.34 30.18 7.58
CA LEU A 587 1.22 31.16 6.49
C LEU A 587 2.43 32.13 6.51
N PRO A 588 3.11 32.32 5.38
CA PRO A 588 4.09 33.40 5.22
C PRO A 588 3.45 34.77 5.47
N SER A 589 4.18 35.72 6.05
CA SER A 589 3.65 37.03 6.45
C SER A 589 3.15 37.89 5.28
N ASN A 590 3.60 37.60 4.06
CA ASN A 590 3.18 38.27 2.83
C ASN A 590 2.21 37.42 1.99
N ASN A 591 1.68 36.33 2.55
CA ASN A 591 0.83 35.34 1.86
C ASN A 591 1.45 34.76 0.59
N LYS A 592 2.79 34.78 0.44
CA LYS A 592 3.48 34.18 -0.70
C LYS A 592 4.43 33.10 -0.23
N LEU A 593 4.18 31.87 -0.65
CA LEU A 593 5.05 30.74 -0.38
C LEU A 593 6.02 30.55 -1.54
N ARG A 594 7.33 30.56 -1.24
CA ARG A 594 8.38 30.34 -2.22
C ARG A 594 9.10 29.02 -1.97
N LEU A 595 9.15 28.18 -2.99
CA LEU A 595 9.96 26.96 -3.01
C LEU A 595 11.10 27.18 -4.00
N TYR A 596 12.30 27.38 -3.47
CA TYR A 596 13.54 27.60 -4.21
C TYR A 596 14.12 26.29 -4.74
N HIS A 597 14.92 26.40 -5.79
CA HIS A 597 15.55 25.28 -6.49
C HIS A 597 14.58 24.25 -7.04
N VAL A 598 13.29 24.57 -7.22
CA VAL A 598 12.32 23.63 -7.82
C VAL A 598 12.29 23.86 -9.33
N GLU A 599 12.83 22.90 -10.08
CA GLU A 599 12.96 22.97 -11.53
C GLU A 599 11.69 22.53 -12.27
N ASN A 600 10.83 21.76 -11.61
CA ASN A 600 9.58 21.29 -12.20
C ASN A 600 8.71 22.47 -12.66
N LYS A 601 7.99 22.27 -13.77
CA LYS A 601 6.92 23.19 -14.16
C LYS A 601 5.59 22.76 -13.53
N PRO A 602 4.94 23.63 -12.75
CA PRO A 602 3.65 23.29 -12.16
C PRO A 602 2.55 23.32 -13.22
N THR A 603 1.65 22.34 -13.18
CA THR A 603 0.48 22.25 -14.07
C THR A 603 -0.79 22.78 -13.41
N PHE A 604 -0.90 22.63 -12.09
CA PHE A 604 -1.95 23.22 -11.26
C PHE A 604 -1.47 23.33 -9.82
N ALA A 605 -2.14 24.15 -9.01
CA ALA A 605 -2.03 24.13 -7.56
C ALA A 605 -3.41 24.31 -6.93
N LYS A 606 -3.73 23.55 -5.88
CA LYS A 606 -5.00 23.67 -5.15
C LYS A 606 -4.86 23.25 -3.69
N GLU A 607 -5.68 23.83 -2.81
CA GLU A 607 -5.85 23.30 -1.46
C GLU A 607 -6.56 21.95 -1.55
N LEU A 608 -5.95 20.90 -0.98
CA LEU A 608 -6.32 19.52 -1.27
C LEU A 608 -7.74 19.16 -0.82
N SER A 609 -8.21 19.67 0.33
CA SER A 609 -9.50 19.26 0.90
C SER A 609 -10.70 19.95 0.26
N THR A 610 -10.54 21.20 -0.15
CA THR A 610 -11.60 22.05 -0.69
C THR A 610 -11.56 22.14 -2.22
N GLY A 611 -10.42 21.80 -2.83
CA GLY A 611 -10.18 21.99 -4.25
C GLY A 611 -9.98 23.45 -4.65
N PHE A 612 -9.85 24.37 -3.69
CA PHE A 612 -9.66 25.80 -3.97
C PHE A 612 -8.37 26.01 -4.76
N GLU A 613 -8.49 26.50 -5.99
CA GLU A 613 -7.35 26.73 -6.88
C GLU A 613 -6.46 27.86 -6.37
N LEU A 614 -5.15 27.67 -6.51
CA LEU A 614 -4.12 28.60 -6.10
C LEU A 614 -3.32 29.05 -7.32
N GLU A 615 -3.02 30.34 -7.37
CA GLU A 615 -2.10 30.85 -8.39
C GLU A 615 -0.67 30.41 -8.03
N ILE A 616 -0.03 29.73 -8.98
CA ILE A 616 1.37 29.34 -8.89
C ILE A 616 2.11 29.81 -10.13
N ALA A 617 3.26 30.47 -9.92
CA ALA A 617 4.14 30.89 -10.99
C ALA A 617 5.54 30.28 -10.81
N THR A 618 6.17 29.92 -11.92
CA THR A 618 7.61 29.64 -11.96
C THR A 618 8.35 30.94 -12.23
N MET A 619 9.34 31.25 -11.41
CA MET A 619 10.21 32.41 -11.58
C MET A 619 11.67 32.00 -11.38
N ARG A 620 12.60 32.94 -11.64
CA ARG A 620 14.01 32.77 -11.26
C ARG A 620 14.31 33.67 -10.08
N ASP A 621 15.08 33.16 -9.12
CA ASP A 621 15.59 33.98 -8.03
C ASP A 621 16.76 34.88 -8.50
N LEU A 622 17.36 35.61 -7.55
CA LEU A 622 18.44 36.54 -7.84
C LEU A 622 19.73 35.87 -8.31
N GLU A 623 19.89 34.58 -8.03
CA GLU A 623 21.03 33.75 -8.44
C GLU A 623 20.75 33.01 -9.76
N GLY A 624 19.51 33.11 -10.27
CA GLY A 624 19.07 32.54 -11.52
C GLY A 624 18.47 31.14 -11.40
N HIS A 625 18.32 30.59 -10.19
CA HIS A 625 17.73 29.28 -9.96
C HIS A 625 16.20 29.32 -10.08
N ALA A 626 15.59 28.24 -10.57
CA ALA A 626 14.15 28.14 -10.68
C ALA A 626 13.51 28.09 -9.28
N CYS A 627 12.39 28.79 -9.12
CA CYS A 627 11.58 28.70 -7.92
C CYS A 627 10.10 28.82 -8.21
N TRP A 628 9.29 28.11 -7.41
CA TRP A 628 7.85 28.30 -7.39
C TRP A 628 7.51 29.44 -6.44
N ASN A 629 6.54 30.25 -6.85
CA ASN A 629 5.93 31.28 -6.03
C ASN A 629 4.41 31.12 -6.06
N LEU A 630 3.86 30.57 -4.97
CA LEU A 630 2.43 30.40 -4.77
C LEU A 630 1.86 31.67 -4.10
N ASP A 631 0.80 32.24 -4.67
CA ASP A 631 0.02 33.30 -4.03
C ASP A 631 -1.13 32.69 -3.22
N LEU A 632 -1.05 32.83 -1.90
CA LEU A 632 -1.99 32.26 -0.95
C LEU A 632 -3.08 33.27 -0.53
N THR A 633 -3.04 34.50 -1.03
CA THR A 633 -3.90 35.60 -0.56
C THR A 633 -5.37 35.28 -0.75
N ALA A 634 -5.76 34.75 -1.91
CA ALA A 634 -7.14 34.39 -2.20
C ALA A 634 -7.66 33.24 -1.31
N ALA A 635 -6.77 32.38 -0.84
CA ALA A 635 -7.08 31.22 -0.01
C ALA A 635 -6.86 31.45 1.49
N GLU A 636 -6.41 32.64 1.92
CA GLU A 636 -5.96 32.91 3.29
C GLU A 636 -6.98 32.44 4.35
N SER A 637 -8.27 32.72 4.13
CA SER A 637 -9.34 32.32 5.06
C SER A 637 -9.49 30.79 5.18
N VAL A 638 -9.37 30.06 4.06
CA VAL A 638 -9.48 28.59 4.04
C VAL A 638 -8.24 27.98 4.71
N LEU A 639 -7.05 28.45 4.32
CA LEU A 639 -5.77 27.98 4.85
C LEU A 639 -5.65 28.26 6.35
N SER A 640 -5.99 29.46 6.80
CA SER A 640 -5.92 29.86 8.22
C SER A 640 -6.83 29.01 9.11
N ARG A 641 -8.01 28.63 8.60
CA ARG A 641 -8.96 27.78 9.34
C ARG A 641 -8.39 26.39 9.57
N SER A 642 -7.83 25.76 8.53
CA SER A 642 -7.18 24.45 8.63
C SER A 642 -5.93 24.52 9.50
N LEU A 643 -5.09 25.53 9.32
CA LEU A 643 -3.89 25.73 10.15
C LEU A 643 -4.24 25.95 11.63
N SER A 644 -5.27 26.73 11.94
CA SER A 644 -5.67 26.97 13.33
C SER A 644 -6.19 25.72 14.01
N ARG A 645 -6.90 24.85 13.28
CA ARG A 645 -7.47 23.62 13.83
C ARG A 645 -6.43 22.50 13.92
N TRP A 646 -5.70 22.26 12.84
CA TRP A 646 -4.87 21.07 12.67
C TRP A 646 -3.38 21.33 12.84
N GLY A 647 -2.95 22.59 12.86
CA GLY A 647 -1.55 22.97 12.77
C GLY A 647 -0.93 22.65 11.41
N SER A 648 -1.75 22.29 10.41
CA SER A 648 -1.32 22.00 9.04
C SER A 648 -2.46 22.15 8.03
N VAL A 649 -2.12 22.46 6.79
CA VAL A 649 -3.00 22.41 5.62
C VAL A 649 -2.20 21.89 4.43
N VAL A 650 -2.82 21.13 3.53
CA VAL A 650 -2.10 20.52 2.40
C VAL A 650 -2.49 21.19 1.10
N ILE A 651 -1.48 21.58 0.33
CA ILE A 651 -1.61 22.06 -1.05
C ILE A 651 -1.11 20.96 -1.97
N GLU A 652 -1.92 20.56 -2.94
CA GLU A 652 -1.53 19.66 -4.02
C GLU A 652 -1.04 20.48 -5.22
N VAL A 653 0.12 20.14 -5.75
CA VAL A 653 0.69 20.73 -6.95
C VAL A 653 0.94 19.61 -7.97
N GLY A 654 0.35 19.75 -9.15
CA GLY A 654 0.64 18.87 -10.28
C GLY A 654 1.94 19.26 -10.97
N ILE A 655 2.71 18.27 -11.41
CA ILE A 655 3.96 18.48 -12.16
C ILE A 655 3.99 17.59 -13.41
N GLU A 656 4.79 17.96 -14.41
CA GLU A 656 4.92 17.19 -15.65
C GLU A 656 5.77 15.93 -15.45
N GLU A 657 6.82 16.01 -14.62
CA GLU A 657 7.73 14.91 -14.30
C GLU A 657 7.18 13.99 -13.19
N ASP A 658 7.65 12.74 -13.14
CA ASP A 658 7.18 11.76 -12.16
C ASP A 658 7.49 12.13 -10.70
N THR A 659 8.57 12.88 -10.46
CA THR A 659 9.02 13.29 -9.12
C THR A 659 9.50 14.73 -9.09
N LEU A 660 9.49 15.33 -7.89
CA LEU A 660 10.10 16.63 -7.64
C LEU A 660 11.58 16.61 -8.05
N GLN A 661 11.98 17.58 -8.87
CA GLN A 661 13.34 17.83 -9.34
C GLN A 661 13.85 19.10 -8.69
N LEU A 662 15.01 18.98 -8.04
CA LEU A 662 15.69 20.10 -7.42
C LEU A 662 16.95 20.45 -8.22
N SER A 663 17.30 21.74 -8.35
CA SER A 663 18.59 22.10 -8.95
C SER A 663 19.74 21.51 -8.12
N ASN A 664 20.81 21.13 -8.80
CA ASN A 664 22.04 20.71 -8.11
C ASN A 664 22.60 21.89 -7.31
N PHE A 665 22.72 21.68 -6.01
CA PHE A 665 23.35 22.60 -5.06
C PHE A 665 24.79 22.17 -4.76
#